data_AF-A0A0F3PGI4-F1
#
_entry.id   AF-A0A0F3PGI4-F1
#
_cell.length_a   1.000
_cell.length_b   1.000
_cell.length_c   1.000
_cell.angle_alpha   90.00
_cell.angle_beta   90.00
_cell.angle_gamma   90.00
#
_symmetry.space_group_name_H-M   'P 1'
#
loop_
_entity.id
_entity.type
_entity.pdbx_description
1 polymer ?
#
loop_
_entity_poly.entity_id
_entity_poly.type
_entity_poly.pdbx_seq_one_letter_code
_entity_poly.pdbx_strand_id
1 'polypeptide(L)'
;MLIIIIFSLVSFAALSKNGQNIKISNIIADFVEYNENQDLIYAKGNIRIITDEYLLTADNLLYDIENDILWAEGNIRIKDKQNRIIEGGKVVLKDEFKKGIISEFILLSGDNNLLIAKLAERIDENNLTLHHAEFTPCDVTCNRNPIWQIAAKDTYIHSAEHRVVYKNVFFEVYGVPIFYLPYFFHPTPTAPATSGLLVPDVKNKGFGIPLYLRAKPNMDFTLTPRIFSKYQTYELEARYRLNDTDNMNFQVSYGKLPYFLEKDGSVVKNKKVSSYHYIASGNFISTDKVYDYGFRVERTSDKAYLKNYYNNYASYLTSKIFLNKIHEADYVSAEGLSFQGLGSNDRRYTDPLVLPKINTKNVINLNDNDNSHIVVENNTLMYKERIGKQVARTSLQLSFMYNVLTASGQIFDFAAKDRGDFYLARQAYVDKPRESKSFQRNIPELQTLWRYPLVGNITKTINLLIEPVVSFTMGRKLSKKDKKFVIIDPAKYELSEKNIFLSNRYSGIDCHDFGNRLSYGLNTSIAKEENYLKLFLGQSRNTRYSIDLPADDTENVGQILGNLSNNLEVFYSFRKDRYFRPIRDEVGGNFNYDKINFLGSFIQLTNLNKYYSVESIKVSNNRVRQFYGDINYQLAENWTIGFGARIDLSRRSPNLLTRTIRMTYAKDCVRITAKIYSDYLADGSRGIKKTTSSPTISIGLKVLNM
;
A
#
# COMPACT_ATOMS: atom_id res chain seq x y z
N MET A 1 4.06 -19.49 54.64
CA MET A 1 4.07 -20.97 54.57
C MET A 1 4.30 -21.31 53.11
N LEU A 2 5.57 -21.40 52.72
CA LEU A 2 6.28 -22.68 52.49
C LEU A 2 5.72 -23.33 51.18
N ILE A 3 6.47 -23.43 50.07
CA ILE A 3 7.77 -24.10 49.95
C ILE A 3 8.57 -23.56 48.74
N ILE A 4 9.86 -23.37 49.01
CA ILE A 4 11.02 -23.19 48.13
C ILE A 4 11.58 -24.59 47.82
N ILE A 5 12.08 -24.85 46.59
CA ILE A 5 13.25 -25.71 46.25
C ILE A 5 13.63 -25.34 44.79
N ILE A 6 14.74 -24.69 44.43
CA ILE A 6 16.19 -25.01 44.45
C ILE A 6 16.68 -25.96 43.31
N PHE A 7 17.40 -25.32 42.37
CA PHE A 7 18.67 -25.69 41.69
C PHE A 7 18.89 -27.05 41.00
N SER A 8 19.20 -26.97 39.70
CA SER A 8 20.49 -27.36 39.09
C SER A 8 20.51 -26.87 37.63
N LEU A 9 21.40 -25.95 37.23
CA LEU A 9 22.75 -26.22 36.67
C LEU A 9 22.76 -27.41 35.70
N VAL A 10 23.03 -27.14 34.41
CA VAL A 10 24.14 -27.73 33.64
C VAL A 10 24.15 -27.17 32.21
N SER A 11 25.37 -26.82 31.78
CA SER A 11 25.86 -26.61 30.41
C SER A 11 25.50 -25.31 29.68
N PHE A 12 26.28 -24.27 30.01
CA PHE A 12 26.91 -23.45 28.99
C PHE A 12 27.65 -24.37 28.00
N ALA A 13 27.08 -24.62 26.83
CA ALA A 13 27.89 -24.97 25.69
C ALA A 13 28.66 -23.70 25.33
N ALA A 14 29.92 -23.64 25.77
CA ALA A 14 30.90 -22.76 25.17
C ALA A 14 30.89 -23.07 23.67
N LEU A 15 30.33 -22.17 22.88
CA LEU A 15 30.63 -22.13 21.46
C LEU A 15 32.13 -21.83 21.42
N SER A 16 32.92 -22.88 21.24
CA SER A 16 34.30 -22.74 20.82
C SER A 16 34.27 -21.86 19.57
N LYS A 17 34.68 -20.59 19.72
CA LYS A 17 35.28 -19.86 18.63
C LYS A 17 36.55 -20.64 18.31
N ASN A 18 36.43 -21.68 17.49
CA ASN A 18 37.56 -22.14 16.70
C ASN A 18 37.95 -20.93 15.85
N GLY A 19 38.97 -20.19 16.28
CA GLY A 19 39.75 -19.40 15.34
C GLY A 19 40.24 -20.39 14.31
N GLN A 20 39.66 -20.34 13.11
CA GLN A 20 40.24 -21.03 11.98
C GLN A 20 41.56 -20.32 11.72
N ASN A 21 42.67 -20.98 12.05
CA ASN A 21 43.99 -20.48 11.64
C ASN A 21 43.99 -20.49 10.11
N ILE A 22 44.16 -19.31 9.52
CA ILE A 22 44.20 -19.13 8.07
C ILE A 22 45.51 -19.75 7.61
N LYS A 23 45.45 -20.98 7.10
CA LYS A 23 46.62 -21.66 6.56
C LYS A 23 46.83 -21.24 5.11
N ILE A 24 48.07 -20.88 4.78
CA ILE A 24 48.49 -20.73 3.39
C ILE A 24 48.48 -22.14 2.78
N SER A 25 47.63 -22.35 1.79
CA SER A 25 47.54 -23.64 1.09
C SER A 25 48.62 -23.76 0.03
N ASN A 26 48.83 -22.71 -0.77
CA ASN A 26 49.81 -22.67 -1.85
C ASN A 26 50.30 -21.24 -2.11
N ILE A 27 51.59 -21.11 -2.44
CA ILE A 27 52.21 -19.91 -3.03
C ILE A 27 52.69 -20.28 -4.43
N ILE A 28 52.20 -19.57 -5.45
CA ILE A 28 52.57 -19.78 -6.85
C ILE A 28 53.19 -18.48 -7.35
N ALA A 29 54.37 -18.52 -7.98
CA ALA A 29 55.03 -17.37 -8.57
C ALA A 29 55.97 -17.81 -9.70
N ASP A 30 56.43 -16.86 -10.52
CA ASP A 30 57.42 -17.12 -11.58
C ASP A 30 58.81 -17.46 -10.99
N PHE A 31 59.15 -16.85 -9.85
CA PHE A 31 60.37 -17.09 -9.10
C PHE A 31 60.08 -17.15 -7.60
N VAL A 32 60.63 -18.14 -6.89
CA VAL A 32 60.57 -18.30 -5.44
C VAL A 32 61.95 -18.67 -4.92
N GLU A 33 62.43 -17.96 -3.91
CA GLU A 33 63.68 -18.20 -3.20
C GLU A 33 63.40 -18.26 -1.70
N TYR A 34 63.91 -19.29 -1.02
CA TYR A 34 63.84 -19.42 0.43
C TYR A 34 65.24 -19.31 1.03
N ASN A 35 65.42 -18.37 1.95
CA ASN A 35 66.66 -18.17 2.66
C ASN A 35 66.57 -18.81 4.05
N GLU A 36 67.13 -20.01 4.18
CA GLU A 36 67.14 -20.82 5.41
C GLU A 36 67.80 -20.11 6.61
N ASN A 37 68.75 -19.20 6.39
CA ASN A 37 69.46 -18.52 7.48
C ASN A 37 68.65 -17.39 8.13
N GLN A 38 67.67 -16.86 7.41
CA GLN A 38 66.86 -15.70 7.83
C GLN A 38 65.37 -16.02 7.90
N ASP A 39 64.96 -17.26 7.58
CA ASP A 39 63.56 -17.69 7.49
C ASP A 39 62.69 -16.75 6.62
N LEU A 40 63.27 -16.29 5.50
CA LEU A 40 62.64 -15.39 4.54
C LEU A 40 62.30 -16.12 3.24
N ILE A 41 61.05 -15.99 2.77
CA ILE A 41 60.64 -16.37 1.41
C ILE A 41 60.52 -15.11 0.56
N TYR A 42 61.28 -15.06 -0.53
CA TYR A 42 61.15 -14.04 -1.57
C TYR A 42 60.46 -14.65 -2.79
N ALA A 43 59.40 -14.02 -3.28
CA ALA A 43 58.76 -14.42 -4.53
C ALA A 43 58.57 -13.23 -5.46
N LYS A 44 58.67 -13.47 -6.77
CA LYS A 44 58.58 -12.44 -7.81
C LYS A 44 57.84 -12.96 -9.05
N GLY A 45 56.99 -12.10 -9.61
CA GLY A 45 56.26 -12.34 -10.85
C GLY A 45 55.00 -13.17 -10.66
N ASN A 46 53.85 -12.63 -11.09
CA ASN A 46 52.55 -13.29 -11.12
C ASN A 46 52.19 -14.07 -9.84
N ILE A 47 52.47 -13.47 -8.68
CA ILE A 47 52.36 -14.16 -7.40
C ILE A 47 50.88 -14.40 -7.09
N ARG A 48 50.55 -15.61 -6.67
CA ARG A 48 49.22 -16.03 -6.20
C ARG A 48 49.36 -16.80 -4.91
N ILE A 49 48.82 -16.24 -3.84
CA ILE A 49 48.72 -16.88 -2.53
C ILE A 49 47.27 -17.33 -2.36
N ILE A 50 47.09 -18.62 -2.19
CA ILE A 50 45.79 -19.23 -1.97
C ILE A 50 45.72 -19.65 -0.50
N THR A 51 44.75 -19.11 0.22
CA THR A 51 44.36 -19.57 1.56
C THR A 51 42.96 -20.16 1.51
N ASP A 52 42.51 -20.78 2.60
CA ASP A 52 41.15 -21.32 2.69
C ASP A 52 40.06 -20.24 2.48
N GLU A 53 40.37 -18.97 2.79
CA GLU A 53 39.41 -17.86 2.77
C GLU A 53 39.72 -16.75 1.75
N TYR A 54 40.97 -16.65 1.28
CA TYR A 54 41.44 -15.52 0.47
C TYR A 54 42.31 -15.98 -0.70
N LEU A 55 42.17 -15.27 -1.83
CA LEU A 55 43.10 -15.31 -2.95
C LEU A 55 43.80 -13.94 -3.03
N LEU A 56 45.11 -13.90 -2.78
CA LEU A 56 45.93 -12.69 -2.89
C LEU A 56 46.82 -12.79 -4.13
N THR A 57 46.84 -11.76 -4.96
CA THR A 57 47.82 -11.61 -6.04
C THR A 57 48.72 -10.41 -5.84
N ALA A 58 49.98 -10.50 -6.28
CA ALA A 58 50.99 -9.44 -6.18
C ALA A 58 52.10 -9.60 -7.23
N ASP A 59 52.96 -8.59 -7.39
CA ASP A 59 54.15 -8.66 -8.25
C ASP A 59 55.42 -9.09 -7.49
N ASN A 60 55.59 -8.60 -6.25
CA ASN A 60 56.71 -8.95 -5.36
C ASN A 60 56.18 -9.34 -3.98
N LEU A 61 56.81 -10.33 -3.36
CA LEU A 61 56.45 -10.84 -2.03
C LEU A 61 57.73 -11.09 -1.22
N LEU A 62 57.71 -10.65 0.04
CA LEU A 62 58.66 -11.05 1.07
C LEU A 62 57.85 -11.59 2.25
N TYR A 63 58.13 -12.80 2.69
CA TYR A 63 57.45 -13.41 3.83
C TYR A 63 58.48 -13.84 4.88
N ASP A 64 58.42 -13.21 6.04
CA ASP A 64 59.18 -13.55 7.24
C ASP A 64 58.38 -14.54 8.06
N ILE A 65 58.83 -15.80 8.05
CA ILE A 65 58.14 -16.93 8.68
C ILE A 65 58.26 -16.83 10.21
N GLU A 66 59.40 -16.39 10.73
CA GLU A 66 59.66 -16.30 12.17
C GLU A 66 58.74 -15.28 12.83
N ASN A 67 58.59 -14.11 12.22
CA ASN A 67 57.76 -13.02 12.76
C ASN A 67 56.31 -13.04 12.25
N ASP A 68 55.99 -13.95 11.33
CA ASP A 68 54.70 -14.06 10.61
C ASP A 68 54.29 -12.72 9.98
N ILE A 69 55.19 -12.13 9.20
CA ILE A 69 54.97 -10.86 8.49
C ILE A 69 55.15 -11.07 7.00
N LEU A 70 54.12 -10.69 6.24
CA LEU A 70 54.08 -10.77 4.79
C LEU A 70 54.01 -9.37 4.19
N TRP A 71 55.05 -8.99 3.45
CA TRP A 71 55.07 -7.78 2.62
C TRP A 71 54.80 -8.16 1.18
N ALA A 72 53.80 -7.56 0.55
CA ALA A 72 53.58 -7.68 -0.88
C ALA A 72 53.44 -6.31 -1.53
N GLU A 73 53.97 -6.18 -2.74
CA GLU A 73 53.98 -4.93 -3.50
C GLU A 73 53.67 -5.17 -4.98
N GLY A 74 52.92 -4.24 -5.57
CA GLY A 74 52.58 -4.21 -6.99
C GLY A 74 51.33 -5.03 -7.30
N ASN A 75 50.36 -4.39 -7.97
CA ASN A 75 49.09 -5.00 -8.43
C ASN A 75 48.40 -5.88 -7.37
N ILE A 76 48.32 -5.39 -6.12
CA ILE A 76 47.73 -6.17 -5.03
C ILE A 76 46.25 -6.34 -5.30
N ARG A 77 45.79 -7.59 -5.31
CA ARG A 77 44.37 -7.93 -5.39
C ARG A 77 44.05 -9.04 -4.41
N ILE A 78 43.17 -8.76 -3.46
CA ILE A 78 42.70 -9.71 -2.46
C ILE A 78 41.23 -9.98 -2.72
N LYS A 79 40.92 -11.23 -3.01
CA LYS A 79 39.54 -11.70 -3.14
C LYS A 79 39.19 -12.54 -1.92
N ASP A 80 38.10 -12.21 -1.25
CA ASP A 80 37.63 -12.94 -0.08
C ASP A 80 36.52 -13.96 -0.37
N LYS A 81 36.11 -14.70 0.65
CA LYS A 81 35.02 -15.69 0.61
C LYS A 81 33.65 -15.12 0.22
N GLN A 82 33.42 -13.81 0.32
CA GLN A 82 32.21 -13.14 -0.14
C GLN A 82 32.34 -12.60 -1.58
N ASN A 83 33.38 -12.99 -2.32
CA ASN A 83 33.73 -12.47 -3.65
C ASN A 83 33.95 -10.95 -3.68
N ARG A 84 34.22 -10.30 -2.54
CA ARG A 84 34.62 -8.89 -2.52
C ARG A 84 36.05 -8.77 -3.04
N ILE A 85 36.33 -7.70 -3.79
CA ILE A 85 37.64 -7.45 -4.37
C ILE A 85 38.22 -6.23 -3.67
N ILE A 86 39.37 -6.44 -3.03
CA ILE A 86 40.21 -5.40 -2.44
C ILE A 86 41.43 -5.23 -3.34
N GLU A 87 41.74 -4.00 -3.70
CA GLU A 87 42.93 -3.64 -4.49
C GLU A 87 43.80 -2.65 -3.70
N GLY A 88 45.10 -2.62 -4.00
CA GLY A 88 46.05 -1.71 -3.36
C GLY A 88 47.45 -1.73 -3.98
N GLY A 89 48.30 -0.81 -3.54
CA GLY A 89 49.68 -0.68 -4.04
C GLY A 89 50.68 -1.52 -3.24
N LYS A 90 50.58 -1.47 -1.91
CA LYS A 90 51.42 -2.21 -0.97
C LYS A 90 50.56 -2.77 0.15
N VAL A 91 50.89 -3.98 0.60
CA VAL A 91 50.22 -4.62 1.71
C VAL A 91 51.24 -5.24 2.67
N VAL A 92 51.01 -5.04 3.96
CA VAL A 92 51.71 -5.73 5.04
C VAL A 92 50.67 -6.51 5.83
N LEU A 93 50.84 -7.83 5.95
CA LEU A 93 49.93 -8.72 6.68
C LEU A 93 50.69 -9.36 7.83
N LYS A 94 49.99 -9.55 8.95
CA LYS A 94 50.55 -10.15 10.16
C LYS A 94 49.53 -11.01 10.89
N ASP A 95 50.01 -11.94 11.71
CA ASP A 95 49.22 -12.80 12.59
C ASP A 95 48.21 -13.63 11.78
N GLU A 96 48.69 -14.43 10.82
CA GLU A 96 47.89 -15.25 9.91
C GLU A 96 46.85 -14.41 9.13
N PHE A 97 47.26 -13.27 8.56
CA PHE A 97 46.40 -12.34 7.81
C PHE A 97 45.28 -11.66 8.63
N LYS A 98 45.27 -11.81 9.97
CA LYS A 98 44.27 -11.17 10.85
C LYS A 98 44.47 -9.66 10.96
N LYS A 99 45.73 -9.21 10.87
CA LYS A 99 46.11 -7.80 10.87
C LYS A 99 46.72 -7.42 9.53
N GLY A 100 46.53 -6.18 9.12
CA GLY A 100 47.23 -5.70 7.95
C GLY A 100 47.06 -4.24 7.65
N ILE A 101 48.00 -3.71 6.89
CA ILE A 101 48.01 -2.34 6.41
C ILE A 101 48.09 -2.38 4.89
N ILE A 102 47.15 -1.71 4.22
CA ILE A 102 47.10 -1.60 2.76
C ILE A 102 47.17 -0.12 2.38
N SER A 103 48.10 0.25 1.51
CA SER A 103 48.14 1.58 0.89
C SER A 103 47.33 1.60 -0.41
N GLU A 104 46.75 2.76 -0.74
CA GLU A 104 45.93 2.93 -1.96
C GLU A 104 44.75 1.95 -1.99
N PHE A 105 44.11 1.77 -0.83
CA PHE A 105 43.04 0.81 -0.63
C PHE A 105 41.82 1.13 -1.49
N ILE A 106 41.37 0.15 -2.26
CA ILE A 106 40.14 0.21 -3.04
C ILE A 106 39.33 -1.05 -2.72
N LEU A 107 38.08 -0.88 -2.32
CA LEU A 107 37.13 -1.97 -2.11
C LEU A 107 35.96 -1.81 -3.08
N LEU A 108 35.77 -2.83 -3.92
CA LEU A 108 34.65 -2.98 -4.82
C LEU A 108 33.71 -4.06 -4.28
N SER A 109 32.47 -3.67 -3.95
CA SER A 109 31.41 -4.59 -3.53
C SER A 109 30.40 -4.84 -4.65
N GLY A 110 29.75 -6.00 -4.67
CA GLY A 110 28.89 -6.48 -5.76
C GLY A 110 27.68 -5.57 -6.12
N ASP A 111 27.30 -4.63 -5.25
CA ASP A 111 26.15 -3.72 -5.46
C ASP A 111 26.54 -2.37 -6.12
N ASN A 112 27.71 -2.28 -6.76
CA ASN A 112 28.36 -1.03 -7.22
C ASN A 112 28.67 -0.05 -6.07
N ASN A 113 29.06 -0.57 -4.91
CA ASN A 113 29.57 0.26 -3.83
C ASN A 113 31.09 0.33 -3.93
N LEU A 114 31.61 1.56 -4.05
CA LEU A 114 33.03 1.86 -4.07
C LEU A 114 33.44 2.53 -2.76
N LEU A 115 34.48 1.99 -2.13
CA LEU A 115 35.11 2.55 -0.96
C LEU A 115 36.61 2.63 -1.22
N ILE A 116 37.17 3.84 -1.21
CA ILE A 116 38.60 4.07 -1.41
C ILE A 116 39.19 4.72 -0.16
N ALA A 117 40.48 4.50 0.11
CA ALA A 117 41.21 5.15 1.17
C ALA A 117 42.71 5.25 0.85
N LYS A 118 43.39 6.29 1.35
CA LYS A 118 44.85 6.39 1.20
C LYS A 118 45.59 5.28 1.96
N LEU A 119 45.08 4.93 3.14
CA LEU A 119 45.62 3.88 3.99
C LEU A 119 44.45 3.17 4.69
N ALA A 120 44.47 1.85 4.65
CA ALA A 120 43.55 1.00 5.40
C ALA A 120 44.34 0.17 6.41
N GLU A 121 43.97 0.25 7.68
CA GLU A 121 44.55 -0.52 8.79
C GLU A 121 43.49 -1.46 9.36
N ARG A 122 43.70 -2.76 9.16
CA ARG A 122 42.94 -3.81 9.83
C ARG A 122 43.64 -4.13 11.16
N ILE A 123 43.04 -3.67 12.25
CA ILE A 123 43.55 -3.86 13.62
C ILE A 123 43.28 -5.30 14.09
N ASP A 124 42.11 -5.84 13.71
CA ASP A 124 41.68 -7.21 13.97
C ASP A 124 40.56 -7.64 13.00
N GLU A 125 39.94 -8.79 13.25
CA GLU A 125 38.85 -9.31 12.41
C GLU A 125 37.61 -8.39 12.33
N ASN A 126 37.38 -7.56 13.34
CA ASN A 126 36.18 -6.72 13.49
C ASN A 126 36.44 -5.23 13.26
N ASN A 127 37.68 -4.76 13.42
CA ASN A 127 38.03 -3.34 13.41
C ASN A 127 38.89 -2.98 12.19
N LEU A 128 38.36 -2.11 11.34
CA LEU A 128 39.03 -1.55 10.18
C LEU A 128 39.04 -0.02 10.26
N THR A 129 40.23 0.58 10.21
CA THR A 129 40.43 2.03 10.17
C THR A 129 40.84 2.43 8.76
N LEU A 130 40.20 3.45 8.22
CA LEU A 130 40.51 4.01 6.90
C LEU A 130 40.88 5.48 7.05
N HIS A 131 42.04 5.85 6.54
CA HIS A 131 42.51 7.23 6.54
C HIS A 131 42.30 7.86 5.16
N HIS A 132 41.69 9.05 5.16
CA HIS A 132 41.24 9.77 3.96
C HIS A 132 40.39 8.86 3.08
N ALA A 133 39.25 8.43 3.63
CA ALA A 133 38.35 7.48 3.00
C ALA A 133 37.26 8.22 2.22
N GLU A 134 36.91 7.70 1.05
CA GLU A 134 35.80 8.19 0.23
C GLU A 134 34.87 7.02 -0.11
N PHE A 135 33.57 7.20 0.16
CA PHE A 135 32.53 6.22 -0.12
C PHE A 135 31.52 6.77 -1.11
N THR A 136 31.20 5.99 -2.15
CA THR A 136 30.12 6.27 -3.08
C THR A 136 29.44 4.99 -3.59
N PRO A 137 28.10 4.92 -3.62
CA PRO A 137 27.35 3.88 -4.31
C PRO A 137 27.01 4.25 -5.76
N CYS A 138 27.58 5.35 -6.26
CA CYS A 138 27.44 5.84 -7.62
C CYS A 138 28.54 5.27 -8.49
N ASP A 139 28.24 5.04 -9.77
CA ASP A 139 29.26 4.62 -10.72
C ASP A 139 30.30 5.73 -10.92
N VAL A 140 31.58 5.38 -10.79
CA VAL A 140 32.71 6.29 -10.98
C VAL A 140 33.39 6.00 -12.31
N THR A 141 33.72 7.05 -13.06
CA THR A 141 34.43 6.95 -14.35
C THR A 141 35.68 7.81 -14.30
N CYS A 142 36.75 7.45 -15.03
CA CYS A 142 38.09 8.04 -14.88
C CYS A 142 38.18 9.58 -15.01
N ASN A 143 37.16 10.25 -15.56
CA ASN A 143 37.14 11.70 -15.79
C ASN A 143 35.96 12.44 -15.12
N ARG A 144 35.21 11.80 -14.21
CA ARG A 144 34.05 12.46 -13.55
C ARG A 144 33.92 12.04 -12.09
N ASN A 145 33.80 13.04 -11.22
CA ASN A 145 33.41 12.85 -9.83
C ASN A 145 32.03 12.19 -9.74
N PRO A 146 31.78 11.33 -8.73
CA PRO A 146 30.47 10.74 -8.52
C PRO A 146 29.41 11.81 -8.24
N ILE A 147 28.15 11.46 -8.47
CA ILE A 147 27.02 12.37 -8.21
C ILE A 147 27.04 12.81 -6.75
N TRP A 148 27.28 11.88 -5.83
CA TRP A 148 27.58 12.19 -4.45
C TRP A 148 28.59 11.21 -3.85
N GLN A 149 29.33 11.67 -2.86
CA GLN A 149 30.22 10.84 -2.06
C GLN A 149 30.32 11.37 -0.63
N ILE A 150 30.78 10.51 0.27
CA ILE A 150 31.15 10.86 1.64
C ILE A 150 32.67 10.78 1.73
N ALA A 151 33.32 11.93 1.91
CA ALA A 151 34.76 12.03 2.11
C ALA A 151 35.05 12.29 3.59
N ALA A 152 35.84 11.44 4.23
CA ALA A 152 36.14 11.51 5.65
C ALA A 152 37.64 11.39 5.92
N LYS A 153 38.16 12.21 6.85
CA LYS A 153 39.57 12.13 7.24
C LYS A 153 39.90 10.80 7.90
N ASP A 154 39.06 10.34 8.82
CA ASP A 154 39.23 9.06 9.50
C ASP A 154 37.87 8.35 9.55
N THR A 155 37.84 7.09 9.09
CA THR A 155 36.65 6.23 9.15
C THR A 155 36.99 4.97 9.95
N TYR A 156 36.17 4.64 10.93
CA TYR A 156 36.29 3.44 11.76
C TYR A 156 35.10 2.55 11.50
N ILE A 157 35.35 1.32 11.03
CA ILE A 157 34.35 0.30 10.78
C ILE A 157 34.47 -0.72 11.90
N HIS A 158 33.44 -0.77 12.77
CA HIS A 158 33.32 -1.70 13.88
C HIS A 158 32.29 -2.77 13.52
N SER A 159 32.74 -3.89 12.96
CA SER A 159 31.87 -4.96 12.45
C SER A 159 31.06 -5.64 13.56
N ALA A 160 31.66 -5.87 14.72
CA ALA A 160 30.98 -6.46 15.88
C ALA A 160 29.84 -5.55 16.40
N GLU A 161 30.05 -4.23 16.38
CA GLU A 161 29.06 -3.23 16.79
C GLU A 161 28.09 -2.85 15.67
N HIS A 162 28.27 -3.37 14.45
CA HIS A 162 27.52 -3.01 13.26
C HIS A 162 27.50 -1.49 13.00
N ARG A 163 28.63 -0.82 13.22
CA ARG A 163 28.71 0.65 13.21
C ARG A 163 29.86 1.15 12.36
N VAL A 164 29.59 2.14 11.52
CA VAL A 164 30.60 2.92 10.79
C VAL A 164 30.63 4.34 11.37
N VAL A 165 31.80 4.78 11.80
CA VAL A 165 32.04 6.09 12.40
C VAL A 165 32.97 6.88 11.51
N TYR A 166 32.62 8.12 11.23
CA TYR A 166 33.40 9.02 10.41
C TYR A 166 33.75 10.28 11.21
N LYS A 167 35.00 10.73 11.12
CA LYS A 167 35.48 11.99 11.69
C LYS A 167 35.87 12.96 10.59
N ASN A 168 35.48 14.22 10.76
CA ASN A 168 35.70 15.30 9.79
C ASN A 168 35.21 14.93 8.39
N VAL A 169 33.90 14.81 8.27
CA VAL A 169 33.21 14.35 7.07
C VAL A 169 32.76 15.52 6.23
N PHE A 170 32.96 15.41 4.93
CA PHE A 170 32.30 16.21 3.92
C PHE A 170 31.36 15.33 3.12
N PHE A 171 30.11 15.77 2.99
CA PHE A 171 29.23 15.25 1.96
C PHE A 171 29.43 16.09 0.70
N GLU A 172 29.89 15.45 -0.35
CA GLU A 172 30.27 16.11 -1.59
C GLU A 172 29.29 15.75 -2.71
N VAL A 173 28.97 16.72 -3.54
CA VAL A 173 28.16 16.54 -4.75
C VAL A 173 29.01 16.99 -5.93
N TYR A 174 29.32 16.08 -6.86
CA TYR A 174 30.29 16.32 -7.93
C TYR A 174 31.66 16.85 -7.46
N GLY A 175 32.10 16.44 -6.26
CA GLY A 175 33.34 16.89 -5.62
C GLY A 175 33.27 18.28 -4.96
N VAL A 176 32.09 18.91 -4.92
CA VAL A 176 31.87 20.16 -4.16
C VAL A 176 31.32 19.80 -2.78
N PRO A 177 31.99 20.20 -1.69
CA PRO A 177 31.51 19.93 -0.33
C PRO A 177 30.25 20.76 -0.03
N ILE A 178 29.13 20.08 0.25
CA ILE A 178 27.83 20.72 0.54
C ILE A 178 27.62 20.93 2.03
N PHE A 179 28.02 19.98 2.88
CA PHE A 179 27.99 20.13 4.32
C PHE A 179 29.10 19.37 5.01
N TYR A 180 29.56 19.94 6.13
CA TYR A 180 30.59 19.38 7.01
C TYR A 180 29.97 18.84 8.30
N LEU A 181 30.41 17.65 8.72
CA LEU A 181 30.08 17.08 10.01
C LEU A 181 31.37 16.71 10.75
N PRO A 182 31.62 17.24 11.97
CA PRO A 182 32.81 16.86 12.73
C PRO A 182 32.79 15.37 13.12
N TYR A 183 31.60 14.82 13.32
CA TYR A 183 31.37 13.43 13.69
C TYR A 183 30.05 12.95 13.09
N PHE A 184 30.09 11.85 12.33
CA PHE A 184 28.91 11.20 11.74
C PHE A 184 29.03 9.69 11.92
N PHE A 185 27.91 9.00 12.14
CA PHE A 185 27.92 7.54 12.20
C PHE A 185 26.65 6.97 11.59
N HIS A 186 26.76 5.77 11.03
CA HIS A 186 25.61 5.01 10.57
C HIS A 186 25.76 3.51 10.87
N PRO A 187 24.63 2.78 10.98
CA PRO A 187 24.66 1.32 11.02
C PRO A 187 25.23 0.71 9.73
N THR A 188 25.89 -0.44 9.81
CA THR A 188 26.27 -1.24 8.62
C THR A 188 25.02 -1.80 7.91
N PRO A 189 25.09 -2.20 6.63
CA PRO A 189 23.92 -2.74 5.91
C PRO A 189 23.29 -4.00 6.54
N THR A 190 24.09 -4.78 7.28
CA THR A 190 23.64 -5.97 8.02
C THR A 190 23.15 -5.65 9.42
N ALA A 191 23.24 -4.39 9.86
CA ALA A 191 22.88 -4.01 11.21
C ALA A 191 21.37 -4.20 11.43
N PRO A 192 20.97 -4.61 12.65
CA PRO A 192 19.60 -4.37 13.07
C PRO A 192 19.35 -2.85 13.06
N ALA A 193 18.17 -2.40 12.63
CA ALA A 193 17.76 -0.99 12.73
C ALA A 193 18.17 -0.36 14.09
N THR A 194 18.73 0.84 14.05
CA THR A 194 19.24 1.55 15.23
C THR A 194 18.56 2.91 15.38
N SER A 195 18.48 3.42 16.60
CA SER A 195 17.94 4.76 16.87
C SER A 195 18.82 5.84 16.25
N GLY A 196 18.22 6.88 15.70
CA GLY A 196 18.93 7.97 15.03
C GLY A 196 18.02 9.01 14.39
N LEU A 197 18.66 10.00 13.75
CA LEU A 197 17.96 10.98 12.93
C LEU A 197 17.77 10.38 11.52
N LEU A 198 16.54 10.31 11.03
CA LEU A 198 16.27 9.91 9.64
C LEU A 198 16.39 11.13 8.72
N VAL A 199 16.40 10.88 7.40
CA VAL A 199 16.54 11.93 6.39
C VAL A 199 15.39 12.95 6.49
N PRO A 200 15.67 14.26 6.68
CA PRO A 200 14.65 15.29 6.71
C PRO A 200 13.84 15.37 5.41
N ASP A 201 12.56 15.74 5.53
CA ASP A 201 11.63 15.79 4.38
C ASP A 201 10.92 17.14 4.25
N VAL A 202 10.60 17.57 3.03
CA VAL A 202 9.75 18.74 2.77
C VAL A 202 8.41 18.31 2.19
N LYS A 203 7.37 18.31 3.02
CA LYS A 203 6.00 17.92 2.65
C LYS A 203 5.03 19.05 2.91
N ASN A 204 4.23 19.42 1.89
CA ASN A 204 3.20 20.45 2.00
C ASN A 204 3.74 21.80 2.54
N LYS A 205 4.94 22.23 2.10
CA LYS A 205 5.67 23.41 2.61
C LYS A 205 6.14 23.32 4.07
N GLY A 206 6.08 22.14 4.68
CA GLY A 206 6.60 21.88 6.03
C GLY A 206 7.90 21.08 5.98
N PHE A 207 8.93 21.58 6.66
CA PHE A 207 10.21 20.87 6.85
C PHE A 207 10.10 19.94 8.07
N GLY A 208 10.20 18.64 7.85
CA GLY A 208 10.09 17.57 8.84
C GLY A 208 11.46 17.03 9.24
N ILE A 209 11.67 16.83 10.55
CA ILE A 209 12.91 16.30 11.11
C ILE A 209 12.57 14.99 11.86
N PRO A 210 12.57 13.83 11.19
CA PRO A 210 12.18 12.55 11.79
C PRO A 210 13.23 11.99 12.77
N LEU A 211 12.86 11.86 14.04
CA LEU A 211 13.69 11.27 15.11
C LEU A 211 13.22 9.83 15.38
N TYR A 212 14.03 8.85 14.98
CA TYR A 212 13.74 7.43 15.14
C TYR A 212 14.38 6.87 16.41
N LEU A 213 13.58 6.15 17.19
CA LEU A 213 13.96 5.50 18.44
C LEU A 213 13.53 4.04 18.39
N ARG A 214 14.48 3.12 18.31
CA ARG A 214 14.23 1.70 18.50
C ARG A 214 14.36 1.35 19.97
N ALA A 215 13.24 1.22 20.66
CA ALA A 215 13.21 0.89 22.08
C ALA A 215 13.47 -0.61 22.34
N LYS A 216 12.99 -1.49 21.44
CA LYS A 216 13.24 -2.95 21.45
C LYS A 216 13.37 -3.48 20.02
N PRO A 217 13.89 -4.70 19.81
CA PRO A 217 13.93 -5.31 18.48
C PRO A 217 12.57 -5.34 17.77
N ASN A 218 11.48 -5.46 18.54
CA ASN A 218 10.10 -5.49 18.06
C ASN A 218 9.31 -4.20 18.32
N MET A 219 9.94 -3.12 18.80
CA MET A 219 9.23 -1.88 19.15
C MET A 219 10.04 -0.64 18.79
N ASP A 220 9.46 0.22 17.97
CA ASP A 220 10.07 1.47 17.55
C ASP A 220 9.09 2.65 17.60
N PHE A 221 9.66 3.86 17.64
CA PHE A 221 8.96 5.13 17.70
C PHE A 221 9.64 6.11 16.75
N THR A 222 8.88 6.91 16.02
CA THR A 222 9.39 8.01 15.19
C THR A 222 8.65 9.29 15.55
N LEU A 223 9.36 10.29 16.07
CA LEU A 223 8.82 11.62 16.33
C LEU A 223 9.30 12.57 15.23
N THR A 224 8.37 13.13 14.47
CA THR A 224 8.66 14.07 13.38
C THR A 224 8.06 15.45 13.71
N PRO A 225 8.80 16.36 14.35
CA PRO A 225 8.47 17.78 14.33
C PRO A 225 8.51 18.31 12.90
N ARG A 226 7.44 18.99 12.50
CA ARG A 226 7.29 19.60 11.18
C ARG A 226 7.04 21.09 11.30
N ILE A 227 7.95 21.88 10.73
CA ILE A 227 7.96 23.34 10.82
C ILE A 227 7.38 23.91 9.53
N PHE A 228 6.32 24.71 9.65
CA PHE A 228 5.75 25.49 8.56
C PHE A 228 5.96 26.98 8.82
N SER A 229 5.88 27.81 7.78
CA SER A 229 6.05 29.27 7.90
C SER A 229 5.18 29.96 8.97
N LYS A 230 4.00 29.40 9.31
CA LYS A 230 3.04 30.03 10.25
C LYS A 230 2.74 29.20 11.51
N TYR A 231 3.14 27.93 11.55
CA TYR A 231 2.79 26.99 12.63
C TYR A 231 3.71 25.76 12.59
N GLN A 232 3.59 24.90 13.60
CA GLN A 232 4.29 23.62 13.66
C GLN A 232 3.30 22.49 13.96
N THR A 233 3.61 21.30 13.46
CA THR A 233 2.93 20.05 13.81
C THR A 233 3.92 19.04 14.34
N TYR A 234 3.43 18.11 15.14
CA TYR A 234 4.21 17.01 15.67
C TYR A 234 3.52 15.72 15.25
N GLU A 235 4.27 14.84 14.60
CA GLU A 235 3.82 13.53 14.15
C GLU A 235 4.55 12.48 14.98
N LEU A 236 3.83 11.59 15.65
CA LEU A 236 4.38 10.47 16.39
C LEU A 236 3.87 9.19 15.73
N GLU A 237 4.79 8.33 15.30
CA GLU A 237 4.52 6.97 14.86
C GLU A 237 5.13 6.00 15.88
N ALA A 238 4.40 4.97 16.27
CA ALA A 238 4.88 3.90 17.14
C ALA A 238 4.47 2.56 16.54
N ARG A 239 5.45 1.68 16.32
CA ARG A 239 5.22 0.36 15.74
C ARG A 239 5.65 -0.71 16.72
N TYR A 240 4.82 -1.73 16.85
CA TYR A 240 5.10 -2.90 17.66
C TYR A 240 4.80 -4.15 16.83
N ARG A 241 5.76 -5.05 16.70
CA ARG A 241 5.64 -6.29 15.90
C ARG A 241 5.92 -7.50 16.78
N LEU A 242 4.88 -8.20 17.23
CA LEU A 242 5.07 -9.35 18.11
C LEU A 242 5.72 -10.53 17.37
N ASN A 243 5.27 -10.79 16.14
CA ASN A 243 5.77 -11.81 15.21
C ASN A 243 5.50 -11.33 13.76
N ASP A 244 5.73 -12.18 12.75
CA ASP A 244 5.57 -11.78 11.34
C ASP A 244 4.12 -11.43 10.94
N THR A 245 3.12 -11.94 11.67
CA THR A 245 1.70 -11.70 11.39
C THR A 245 1.10 -10.60 12.27
N ASP A 246 1.53 -10.54 13.52
CA ASP A 246 0.89 -9.77 14.59
C ASP A 246 1.62 -8.44 14.78
N ASN A 247 0.90 -7.37 14.50
CA ASN A 247 1.45 -6.02 14.53
C ASN A 247 0.46 -5.03 15.13
N MET A 248 1.01 -4.00 15.76
CA MET A 248 0.31 -2.82 16.20
C MET A 248 1.03 -1.58 15.67
N ASN A 249 0.25 -0.60 15.25
CA ASN A 249 0.72 0.68 14.77
C ASN A 249 -0.11 1.79 15.40
N PHE A 250 0.55 2.82 15.88
CA PHE A 250 -0.07 4.00 16.45
C PHE A 250 0.53 5.24 15.80
N GLN A 251 -0.31 6.03 15.16
CA GLN A 251 0.06 7.28 14.50
C GLN A 251 -0.74 8.41 15.11
N VAL A 252 -0.08 9.47 15.52
CA VAL A 252 -0.70 10.67 16.06
C VAL A 252 -0.11 11.86 15.35
N SER A 253 -0.95 12.80 14.96
CA SER A 253 -0.53 14.13 14.56
C SER A 253 -1.23 15.17 15.43
N TYR A 254 -0.49 16.19 15.83
CA TYR A 254 -0.98 17.28 16.65
C TYR A 254 -0.37 18.61 16.18
N GLY A 255 -1.17 19.67 16.15
CA GLY A 255 -0.68 21.01 15.90
C GLY A 255 -1.66 22.09 16.36
N LYS A 256 -1.13 23.26 16.71
CA LYS A 256 -1.94 24.44 17.02
C LYS A 256 -2.09 25.27 15.74
N LEU A 257 -3.15 25.02 15.00
CA LEU A 257 -3.30 25.45 13.60
C LEU A 257 -4.27 26.62 13.45
N PRO A 258 -4.08 27.50 12.45
CA PRO A 258 -5.07 28.53 12.15
C PRO A 258 -6.35 27.86 11.62
N TYR A 259 -7.50 28.27 12.15
CA TYR A 259 -8.82 27.70 11.82
C TYR A 259 -9.64 28.66 10.96
N PHE A 260 -10.35 28.13 9.96
CA PHE A 260 -11.02 28.89 8.89
C PHE A 260 -12.48 28.44 8.82
N LEU A 261 -13.42 29.37 8.74
CA LEU A 261 -14.87 29.06 8.72
C LEU A 261 -15.67 29.83 7.65
N GLU A 262 -15.03 30.68 6.84
CA GLU A 262 -15.73 31.49 5.84
C GLU A 262 -15.77 30.86 4.45
N LYS A 263 -16.81 31.20 3.67
CA LYS A 263 -17.12 30.64 2.34
C LYS A 263 -16.02 30.92 1.30
N ASP A 264 -15.25 31.99 1.49
CA ASP A 264 -14.16 32.44 0.60
C ASP A 264 -12.77 31.93 1.03
N GLY A 265 -12.67 31.28 2.19
CA GLY A 265 -11.41 30.81 2.77
C GLY A 265 -10.65 31.86 3.59
N SER A 266 -11.28 32.99 3.96
CA SER A 266 -10.70 34.01 4.83
C SER A 266 -10.63 33.59 6.32
N VAL A 267 -9.79 34.26 7.10
CA VAL A 267 -9.56 33.98 8.54
C VAL A 267 -10.59 34.72 9.38
N VAL A 268 -11.61 34.01 9.88
CA VAL A 268 -12.70 34.63 10.69
C VAL A 268 -12.23 35.00 12.10
N LYS A 269 -11.27 34.26 12.66
CA LYS A 269 -10.63 34.56 13.95
C LYS A 269 -9.20 34.07 13.88
N ASN A 270 -8.23 34.93 14.19
CA ASN A 270 -6.81 34.55 14.32
C ASN A 270 -6.56 33.69 15.59
N LYS A 271 -7.50 32.80 15.95
CA LYS A 271 -7.40 31.90 17.09
C LYS A 271 -6.88 30.57 16.58
N LYS A 272 -5.62 30.24 16.91
CA LYS A 272 -5.07 28.91 16.63
C LYS A 272 -5.83 27.89 17.48
N VAL A 273 -6.36 26.85 16.84
CA VAL A 273 -7.10 25.75 17.48
C VAL A 273 -6.17 24.53 17.58
N SER A 274 -6.26 23.81 18.68
CA SER A 274 -5.58 22.52 18.82
C SER A 274 -6.28 21.51 17.91
N SER A 275 -5.62 21.16 16.81
CA SER A 275 -6.09 20.14 15.90
C SER A 275 -5.21 18.90 16.01
N TYR A 276 -5.83 17.74 15.98
CA TYR A 276 -5.19 16.45 16.04
C TYR A 276 -5.90 15.41 15.17
N HIS A 277 -5.16 14.37 14.83
CA HIS A 277 -5.68 13.13 14.26
C HIS A 277 -4.86 11.97 14.83
N TYR A 278 -5.52 10.86 15.08
CA TYR A 278 -4.83 9.65 15.50
C TYR A 278 -5.43 8.43 14.83
N ILE A 279 -4.55 7.46 14.55
CA ILE A 279 -4.86 6.12 14.08
C ILE A 279 -4.17 5.15 15.04
N ALA A 280 -4.93 4.26 15.64
CA ALA A 280 -4.40 3.12 16.37
C ALA A 280 -4.91 1.85 15.68
N SER A 281 -4.04 0.96 15.24
CA SER A 281 -4.45 -0.32 14.66
C SER A 281 -3.64 -1.47 15.22
N GLY A 282 -4.29 -2.62 15.37
CA GLY A 282 -3.64 -3.89 15.66
C GLY A 282 -4.30 -5.00 14.86
N ASN A 283 -3.50 -5.87 14.26
CA ASN A 283 -3.96 -7.06 13.55
C ASN A 283 -3.25 -8.27 14.13
N PHE A 284 -4.02 -9.33 14.38
CA PHE A 284 -3.55 -10.54 15.03
C PHE A 284 -4.18 -11.76 14.37
N ILE A 285 -3.37 -12.80 14.17
CA ILE A 285 -3.82 -14.07 13.61
C ILE A 285 -3.56 -15.15 14.65
N SER A 286 -4.56 -16.00 14.92
CA SER A 286 -4.37 -17.13 15.83
C SER A 286 -3.36 -18.14 15.27
N THR A 287 -2.72 -18.91 16.15
CA THR A 287 -1.68 -19.89 15.77
C THR A 287 -2.17 -20.92 14.75
N ASP A 288 -3.45 -21.31 14.82
CA ASP A 288 -4.11 -22.22 13.88
C ASP A 288 -4.56 -21.55 12.56
N LYS A 289 -4.37 -20.23 12.42
CA LYS A 289 -4.78 -19.38 11.29
C LYS A 289 -6.28 -19.39 10.98
N VAL A 290 -7.10 -19.83 11.94
CA VAL A 290 -8.57 -19.89 11.82
C VAL A 290 -9.20 -18.57 12.22
N TYR A 291 -8.61 -17.85 13.17
CA TYR A 291 -9.10 -16.57 13.68
C TYR A 291 -8.22 -15.42 13.22
N ASP A 292 -8.88 -14.39 12.68
CA ASP A 292 -8.29 -13.09 12.34
C ASP A 292 -9.03 -12.02 13.14
N TYR A 293 -8.31 -11.32 14.00
CA TYR A 293 -8.92 -10.34 14.88
C TYR A 293 -8.05 -9.11 15.04
N GLY A 294 -8.69 -8.01 15.39
CA GLY A 294 -7.97 -6.76 15.48
C GLY A 294 -8.86 -5.57 15.70
N PHE A 295 -8.22 -4.41 15.61
CA PHE A 295 -8.87 -3.14 15.72
C PHE A 295 -8.19 -2.10 14.85
N ARG A 296 -8.96 -1.08 14.48
CA ARG A 296 -8.49 0.17 13.91
C ARG A 296 -9.35 1.27 14.50
N VAL A 297 -8.77 2.22 15.21
CA VAL A 297 -9.45 3.38 15.76
C VAL A 297 -8.86 4.60 15.07
N GLU A 298 -9.70 5.33 14.34
CA GLU A 298 -9.28 6.51 13.60
C GLU A 298 -10.20 7.68 13.93
N ARG A 299 -9.64 8.78 14.40
CA ARG A 299 -10.38 9.99 14.77
C ARG A 299 -9.61 11.25 14.45
N THR A 300 -10.36 12.31 14.19
CA THR A 300 -9.80 13.66 14.05
C THR A 300 -10.57 14.67 14.89
N SER A 301 -9.89 15.73 15.29
CA SER A 301 -10.45 16.85 16.03
C SER A 301 -11.49 17.64 15.23
N ASP A 302 -11.23 17.88 13.93
CA ASP A 302 -12.03 18.74 13.07
C ASP A 302 -12.13 18.18 11.63
N LYS A 303 -13.16 18.61 10.91
CA LYS A 303 -13.52 18.05 9.59
C LYS A 303 -12.56 18.45 8.46
N ALA A 304 -11.78 19.51 8.65
CA ALA A 304 -10.90 20.07 7.63
C ALA A 304 -9.45 19.61 7.79
N TYR A 305 -9.05 19.18 8.98
CA TYR A 305 -7.66 18.88 9.35
C TYR A 305 -6.97 17.96 8.33
N LEU A 306 -7.55 16.79 8.09
CA LEU A 306 -7.00 15.76 7.22
C LEU A 306 -6.87 16.23 5.77
N LYS A 307 -7.88 16.94 5.26
CA LYS A 307 -7.83 17.47 3.90
C LYS A 307 -6.80 18.60 3.78
N ASN A 308 -6.81 19.56 4.69
CA ASN A 308 -5.99 20.78 4.60
C ASN A 308 -4.49 20.53 4.82
N TYR A 309 -4.11 19.57 5.67
CA TYR A 309 -2.72 19.38 6.08
C TYR A 309 -2.11 18.06 5.61
N TYR A 310 -2.94 17.05 5.34
CA TYR A 310 -2.50 15.70 4.96
C TYR A 310 -2.95 15.25 3.56
N ASN A 311 -3.66 16.09 2.80
CA ASN A 311 -4.23 15.76 1.49
C ASN A 311 -5.12 14.48 1.52
N ASN A 312 -5.79 14.22 2.65
CA ASN A 312 -6.69 13.08 2.80
C ASN A 312 -8.14 13.54 2.56
N TYR A 313 -8.79 12.93 1.58
CA TYR A 313 -10.13 13.28 1.07
C TYR A 313 -11.25 12.39 1.62
N ALA A 314 -10.98 11.62 2.68
CA ALA A 314 -11.99 10.79 3.32
C ALA A 314 -13.23 11.61 3.71
N SER A 315 -14.41 11.11 3.34
CA SER A 315 -15.69 11.77 3.69
C SER A 315 -16.15 11.40 5.10
N TYR A 316 -15.63 10.30 5.65
CA TYR A 316 -15.86 9.85 7.02
C TYR A 316 -14.66 9.02 7.48
N LEU A 317 -14.47 8.92 8.79
CA LEU A 317 -13.51 8.01 9.42
C LEU A 317 -14.24 6.84 10.04
N THR A 318 -13.64 5.66 9.96
CA THR A 318 -14.21 4.43 10.52
C THR A 318 -13.27 3.86 11.56
N SER A 319 -13.77 3.76 12.79
CA SER A 319 -13.17 2.93 13.84
C SER A 319 -13.86 1.57 13.85
N LYS A 320 -13.09 0.50 13.77
CA LYS A 320 -13.55 -0.89 13.68
C LYS A 320 -12.82 -1.73 14.73
N ILE A 321 -13.55 -2.54 15.48
CA ILE A 321 -13.02 -3.74 16.15
C ILE A 321 -13.61 -4.94 15.44
N PHE A 322 -12.86 -6.03 15.29
CA PHE A 322 -13.34 -7.19 14.56
C PHE A 322 -12.74 -8.50 15.05
N LEU A 323 -13.52 -9.56 14.84
CA LEU A 323 -13.15 -10.95 15.00
C LEU A 323 -13.77 -11.72 13.83
N ASN A 324 -12.94 -12.35 13.03
CA ASN A 324 -13.32 -13.22 11.94
C ASN A 324 -12.89 -14.65 12.26
N LYS A 325 -13.72 -15.61 11.87
CA LYS A 325 -13.40 -17.03 11.86
C LYS A 325 -13.64 -17.54 10.45
N ILE A 326 -12.61 -18.14 9.84
CA ILE A 326 -12.70 -18.75 8.52
C ILE A 326 -12.29 -20.21 8.67
N HIS A 327 -13.20 -21.13 8.34
CA HIS A 327 -12.92 -22.56 8.36
C HIS A 327 -13.63 -23.22 7.18
N GLU A 328 -12.86 -23.73 6.23
CA GLU A 328 -13.38 -24.33 4.99
C GLU A 328 -14.33 -23.38 4.23
N ALA A 329 -15.62 -23.72 4.12
CA ALA A 329 -16.65 -22.91 3.48
C ALA A 329 -17.42 -22.00 4.46
N ASP A 330 -17.18 -22.15 5.77
CA ASP A 330 -17.89 -21.44 6.82
C ASP A 330 -17.18 -20.14 7.21
N TYR A 331 -17.99 -19.11 7.46
CA TYR A 331 -17.53 -17.77 7.79
C TYR A 331 -18.35 -17.18 8.94
N VAL A 332 -17.65 -16.70 9.97
CA VAL A 332 -18.25 -15.90 11.04
C VAL A 332 -17.47 -14.60 11.16
N SER A 333 -18.19 -13.48 11.23
CA SER A 333 -17.61 -12.15 11.48
C SER A 333 -18.40 -11.45 12.56
N ALA A 334 -17.70 -10.98 13.59
CA ALA A 334 -18.24 -10.10 14.62
C ALA A 334 -17.49 -8.78 14.57
N GLU A 335 -18.20 -7.68 14.34
CA GLU A 335 -17.63 -6.34 14.17
C GLU A 335 -18.29 -5.35 15.13
N GLY A 336 -17.50 -4.36 15.56
CA GLY A 336 -17.97 -3.15 16.20
C GLY A 336 -17.48 -1.95 15.39
N LEU A 337 -18.39 -1.14 14.87
CA LEU A 337 -18.07 -0.01 14.01
C LEU A 337 -18.51 1.30 14.65
N SER A 338 -17.67 2.33 14.59
CA SER A 338 -18.04 3.69 14.95
C SER A 338 -17.51 4.65 13.91
N PHE A 339 -18.38 5.53 13.43
CA PHE A 339 -18.07 6.43 12.33
C PHE A 339 -17.83 7.86 12.84
N GLN A 340 -17.12 8.66 12.06
CA GLN A 340 -17.01 10.11 12.24
C GLN A 340 -17.26 10.78 10.89
N GLY A 341 -18.40 11.44 10.72
CA GLY A 341 -18.69 12.19 9.50
C GLY A 341 -17.80 13.43 9.33
N LEU A 342 -17.14 13.54 8.18
CA LEU A 342 -16.33 14.71 7.79
C LEU A 342 -17.01 15.55 6.70
N GLY A 343 -18.23 15.21 6.31
CA GLY A 343 -19.09 15.99 5.42
C GLY A 343 -19.63 17.26 6.08
N SER A 344 -20.03 18.24 5.28
CA SER A 344 -20.54 19.53 5.77
C SER A 344 -21.82 19.37 6.60
N ASN A 345 -22.72 18.51 6.12
CA ASN A 345 -24.02 18.23 6.75
C ASN A 345 -23.94 17.23 7.92
N ASP A 346 -22.81 16.56 8.11
CA ASP A 346 -22.68 15.53 9.15
C ASP A 346 -22.67 16.16 10.55
N ARG A 347 -23.33 15.53 11.52
CA ARG A 347 -23.39 16.03 12.90
C ARG A 347 -22.85 14.96 13.84
N ARG A 348 -22.06 15.34 14.84
CA ARG A 348 -21.50 14.39 15.83
C ARG A 348 -22.54 13.56 16.57
N TYR A 349 -23.78 14.05 16.71
CA TYR A 349 -24.86 13.30 17.38
C TYR A 349 -25.58 12.31 16.46
N THR A 350 -25.41 12.43 15.14
CA THR A 350 -25.89 11.47 14.13
C THR A 350 -24.80 10.50 13.69
N ASP A 351 -23.57 10.62 14.21
CA ASP A 351 -22.51 9.64 13.95
C ASP A 351 -22.94 8.27 14.54
N PRO A 352 -23.07 7.22 13.71
CA PRO A 352 -23.58 5.95 14.20
C PRO A 352 -22.52 5.11 14.91
N LEU A 353 -22.97 4.39 15.93
CA LEU A 353 -22.30 3.25 16.54
C LEU A 353 -23.05 1.98 16.11
N VAL A 354 -22.36 1.05 15.48
CA VAL A 354 -22.88 -0.26 15.09
C VAL A 354 -22.16 -1.33 15.91
N LEU A 355 -22.81 -1.85 16.97
CA LEU A 355 -22.22 -2.84 17.85
C LEU A 355 -23.31 -3.62 18.61
N PRO A 356 -23.37 -4.95 18.49
CA PRO A 356 -22.56 -5.79 17.59
C PRO A 356 -23.08 -5.74 16.15
N LYS A 357 -22.22 -6.07 15.18
CA LYS A 357 -22.61 -6.51 13.83
C LYS A 357 -22.05 -7.91 13.64
N ILE A 358 -22.93 -8.90 13.55
CA ILE A 358 -22.59 -10.32 13.42
C ILE A 358 -23.08 -10.80 12.07
N ASN A 359 -22.17 -11.36 11.28
CA ASN A 359 -22.46 -12.04 10.04
C ASN A 359 -22.03 -13.50 10.17
N THR A 360 -22.88 -14.42 9.75
CA THR A 360 -22.50 -15.82 9.60
C THR A 360 -22.91 -16.32 8.23
N LYS A 361 -22.12 -17.21 7.65
CA LYS A 361 -22.44 -17.97 6.46
C LYS A 361 -21.95 -19.38 6.70
N ASN A 362 -22.87 -20.34 6.69
CA ASN A 362 -22.54 -21.75 6.80
C ASN A 362 -23.01 -22.47 5.54
N VAL A 363 -22.17 -23.35 5.01
CA VAL A 363 -22.47 -24.11 3.79
C VAL A 363 -22.56 -25.59 4.15
N ILE A 364 -23.72 -26.18 3.87
CA ILE A 364 -24.02 -27.57 4.18
C ILE A 364 -24.22 -28.29 2.85
N ASN A 365 -23.25 -29.10 2.43
CA ASN A 365 -23.37 -29.93 1.24
C ASN A 365 -24.36 -31.08 1.51
N LEU A 366 -25.26 -31.33 0.57
CA LEU A 366 -26.28 -32.38 0.70
C LEU A 366 -25.86 -33.67 0.01
N ASN A 367 -24.82 -33.61 -0.83
CA ASN A 367 -24.26 -34.74 -1.54
C ASN A 367 -22.77 -34.57 -1.80
N ASP A 368 -22.10 -35.69 -2.08
CA ASP A 368 -20.65 -35.73 -2.31
C ASP A 368 -20.24 -35.09 -3.65
N ASN A 369 -21.19 -34.90 -4.57
CA ASN A 369 -20.94 -34.31 -5.89
C ASN A 369 -20.97 -32.76 -5.88
N ASP A 370 -21.13 -32.13 -4.71
CA ASP A 370 -21.19 -30.68 -4.48
C ASP A 370 -22.22 -29.89 -5.32
N ASN A 371 -23.08 -30.58 -6.06
CA ASN A 371 -24.06 -29.96 -6.95
C ASN A 371 -25.30 -29.45 -6.19
N SER A 372 -25.48 -29.87 -4.93
CA SER A 372 -26.58 -29.45 -4.08
C SER A 372 -26.08 -29.08 -2.68
N HIS A 373 -26.38 -27.87 -2.25
CA HIS A 373 -25.97 -27.38 -0.94
C HIS A 373 -26.97 -26.38 -0.37
N ILE A 374 -27.03 -26.31 0.96
CA ILE A 374 -27.80 -25.33 1.71
C ILE A 374 -26.83 -24.27 2.24
N VAL A 375 -27.14 -23.01 1.99
CA VAL A 375 -26.43 -21.87 2.58
C VAL A 375 -27.33 -21.23 3.62
N VAL A 376 -26.85 -21.16 4.86
CA VAL A 376 -27.51 -20.45 5.97
C VAL A 376 -26.73 -19.17 6.25
N GLU A 377 -27.34 -18.01 5.96
CA GLU A 377 -26.75 -16.70 6.19
C GLU A 377 -27.48 -15.96 7.30
N ASN A 378 -26.76 -15.47 8.31
CA ASN A 378 -27.28 -14.55 9.30
C ASN A 378 -26.63 -13.17 9.16
N ASN A 379 -27.43 -12.13 9.30
CA ASN A 379 -26.96 -10.76 9.49
C ASN A 379 -27.71 -10.14 10.66
N THR A 380 -27.00 -9.96 11.77
CA THR A 380 -27.53 -9.33 12.97
C THR A 380 -26.75 -8.05 13.24
N LEU A 381 -27.44 -6.95 13.51
CA LEU A 381 -26.78 -5.73 13.94
C LEU A 381 -27.59 -4.94 14.95
N MET A 382 -26.89 -4.13 15.73
CA MET A 382 -27.45 -3.03 16.48
C MET A 382 -26.84 -1.72 16.01
N TYR A 383 -27.68 -0.79 15.59
CA TYR A 383 -27.34 0.54 15.10
C TYR A 383 -27.88 1.58 16.09
N LYS A 384 -27.03 2.52 16.50
CA LYS A 384 -27.39 3.55 17.47
C LYS A 384 -26.75 4.89 17.12
N GLU A 385 -27.58 5.89 16.90
CA GLU A 385 -27.19 7.30 16.95
C GLU A 385 -27.33 7.85 18.37
N ARG A 386 -26.55 8.88 18.71
CA ARG A 386 -26.64 9.54 20.03
C ARG A 386 -27.97 10.26 20.18
N ILE A 387 -28.41 10.94 19.12
CA ILE A 387 -29.72 11.58 19.00
C ILE A 387 -30.26 11.22 17.61
N GLY A 388 -31.26 10.34 17.55
CA GLY A 388 -31.89 9.93 16.30
C GLY A 388 -32.36 8.48 16.32
N LYS A 389 -31.93 7.72 15.32
CA LYS A 389 -32.37 6.33 15.05
C LYS A 389 -31.64 5.34 15.95
N GLN A 390 -32.39 4.39 16.50
CA GLN A 390 -31.87 3.18 17.14
C GLN A 390 -32.58 1.98 16.55
N VAL A 391 -31.82 1.01 16.06
CA VAL A 391 -32.35 -0.16 15.37
C VAL A 391 -31.57 -1.38 15.79
N ALA A 392 -32.26 -2.43 16.22
CA ALA A 392 -31.71 -3.78 16.22
C ALA A 392 -32.37 -4.56 15.07
N ARG A 393 -31.56 -5.21 14.24
CA ARG A 393 -32.00 -5.99 13.09
C ARG A 393 -31.39 -7.38 13.18
N THR A 394 -32.19 -8.41 12.90
CA THR A 394 -31.66 -9.73 12.57
C THR A 394 -32.33 -10.22 11.30
N SER A 395 -31.53 -10.77 10.40
CA SER A 395 -31.93 -11.27 9.09
C SER A 395 -31.35 -12.66 8.94
N LEU A 396 -32.21 -13.64 8.72
CA LEU A 396 -31.84 -15.03 8.47
C LEU A 396 -32.27 -15.39 7.05
N GLN A 397 -31.34 -15.87 6.23
CA GLN A 397 -31.61 -16.35 4.88
C GLN A 397 -31.21 -17.82 4.78
N LEU A 398 -32.13 -18.62 4.30
CA LEU A 398 -31.92 -20.02 3.93
C LEU A 398 -31.93 -20.10 2.41
N SER A 399 -30.86 -20.63 1.82
CA SER A 399 -30.73 -20.76 0.37
C SER A 399 -30.43 -22.20 0.01
N PHE A 400 -31.35 -22.87 -0.67
CA PHE A 400 -31.08 -24.15 -1.32
C PHE A 400 -30.56 -23.87 -2.73
N MET A 401 -29.37 -24.37 -3.04
CA MET A 401 -28.68 -24.20 -4.31
C MET A 401 -28.56 -25.56 -5.00
N TYR A 402 -28.90 -25.61 -6.29
CA TYR A 402 -28.77 -26.81 -7.12
C TYR A 402 -28.21 -26.45 -8.50
N ASN A 403 -27.08 -27.04 -8.87
CA ASN A 403 -26.36 -26.74 -10.11
C ASN A 403 -26.39 -27.95 -11.04
N VAL A 404 -26.72 -27.73 -12.32
CA VAL A 404 -26.80 -28.78 -13.34
C VAL A 404 -25.91 -28.40 -14.53
N LEU A 405 -24.98 -29.29 -14.88
CA LEU A 405 -24.21 -29.23 -16.12
C LEU A 405 -24.80 -30.25 -17.10
N THR A 406 -25.27 -29.80 -18.27
CA THR A 406 -25.80 -30.70 -19.29
C THR A 406 -24.67 -31.30 -20.13
N ALA A 407 -24.94 -32.42 -20.81
CA ALA A 407 -24.01 -33.01 -21.77
C ALA A 407 -23.68 -32.07 -22.96
N SER A 408 -24.55 -31.09 -23.24
CA SER A 408 -24.33 -30.05 -24.25
C SER A 408 -23.46 -28.87 -23.75
N GLY A 409 -22.99 -28.90 -22.50
CA GLY A 409 -22.16 -27.86 -21.88
C GLY A 409 -22.93 -26.66 -21.34
N GLN A 410 -24.25 -26.76 -21.20
CA GLN A 410 -25.08 -25.71 -20.61
C GLN A 410 -25.05 -25.82 -19.09
N ILE A 411 -25.04 -24.68 -18.40
CA ILE A 411 -24.99 -24.59 -16.95
C ILE A 411 -26.28 -23.96 -16.47
N PHE A 412 -26.97 -24.65 -15.56
CA PHE A 412 -28.17 -24.17 -14.89
C PHE A 412 -27.93 -24.10 -13.39
N ASP A 413 -28.01 -22.89 -12.82
CA ASP A 413 -27.94 -22.67 -11.38
C ASP A 413 -29.37 -22.36 -10.89
N PHE A 414 -29.95 -23.26 -10.12
CA PHE A 414 -31.25 -23.10 -9.47
C PHE A 414 -31.04 -22.70 -8.01
N ALA A 415 -31.75 -21.67 -7.56
CA ALA A 415 -31.71 -21.24 -6.17
C ALA A 415 -33.12 -21.00 -5.64
N ALA A 416 -33.43 -21.64 -4.51
CA ALA A 416 -34.61 -21.34 -3.71
C ALA A 416 -34.16 -20.65 -2.43
N LYS A 417 -34.54 -19.40 -2.25
CA LYS A 417 -34.12 -18.54 -1.13
C LYS A 417 -35.34 -18.14 -0.32
N ASP A 418 -35.28 -18.27 0.99
CA ASP A 418 -36.23 -17.64 1.90
C ASP A 418 -35.50 -16.83 2.95
N ARG A 419 -35.86 -15.55 3.05
CA ARG A 419 -35.25 -14.61 3.98
C ARG A 419 -36.29 -14.04 4.94
N GLY A 420 -36.08 -14.28 6.24
CA GLY A 420 -36.83 -13.66 7.33
C GLY A 420 -36.05 -12.50 7.94
N ASP A 421 -36.69 -11.34 8.07
CA ASP A 421 -36.12 -10.20 8.77
C ASP A 421 -36.98 -9.79 9.96
N PHE A 422 -36.32 -9.43 11.06
CA PHE A 422 -36.93 -8.88 12.27
C PHE A 422 -36.21 -7.61 12.70
N TYR A 423 -36.98 -6.56 12.97
CA TYR A 423 -36.49 -5.24 13.36
C TYR A 423 -37.15 -4.77 14.64
N LEU A 424 -36.33 -4.21 15.52
CA LEU A 424 -36.73 -3.42 16.68
C LEU A 424 -36.22 -2.01 16.46
N ALA A 425 -37.10 -1.08 16.11
CA ALA A 425 -36.74 0.30 15.84
C ALA A 425 -37.30 1.23 16.92
N ARG A 426 -36.47 2.18 17.34
CA ARG A 426 -36.84 3.30 18.20
C ARG A 426 -36.35 4.57 17.54
N GLN A 427 -37.27 5.49 17.24
CA GLN A 427 -36.91 6.81 16.70
C GLN A 427 -37.11 7.86 17.79
N ALA A 428 -36.06 8.62 18.08
CA ALA A 428 -36.17 9.86 18.84
C ALA A 428 -36.17 11.02 17.84
N TYR A 429 -37.30 11.69 17.68
CA TYR A 429 -37.32 13.04 17.11
C TYR A 429 -37.13 14.02 18.26
N VAL A 430 -36.47 15.16 17.99
CA VAL A 430 -36.17 16.19 19.00
C VAL A 430 -37.43 16.63 19.76
N ASP A 431 -38.62 16.52 19.14
CA ASP A 431 -39.90 17.01 19.67
C ASP A 431 -41.01 15.94 19.82
N LYS A 432 -40.71 14.62 19.79
CA LYS A 432 -41.74 13.57 19.99
C LYS A 432 -41.31 12.46 20.94
N PRO A 433 -42.25 11.87 21.72
CA PRO A 433 -41.96 10.76 22.62
C PRO A 433 -41.42 9.56 21.84
N ARG A 434 -40.51 8.82 22.48
CA ARG A 434 -39.84 7.67 21.87
C ARG A 434 -40.80 6.47 21.77
N GLU A 435 -41.42 6.27 20.62
CA GLU A 435 -42.17 5.03 20.33
C GLU A 435 -41.22 3.90 19.88
N SER A 436 -41.32 2.74 20.53
CA SER A 436 -40.70 1.49 20.07
C SER A 436 -41.65 0.76 19.12
N LYS A 437 -41.16 0.33 17.96
CA LYS A 437 -41.92 -0.48 17.00
C LYS A 437 -41.13 -1.73 16.65
N SER A 438 -41.79 -2.88 16.72
CA SER A 438 -41.30 -4.14 16.17
C SER A 438 -41.99 -4.41 14.84
N PHE A 439 -41.26 -4.98 13.89
CA PHE A 439 -41.83 -5.43 12.64
C PHE A 439 -40.97 -6.51 11.98
N GLN A 440 -41.64 -7.35 11.19
CA GLN A 440 -41.03 -8.48 10.52
C GLN A 440 -41.50 -8.60 9.07
N ARG A 441 -40.67 -9.20 8.21
CA ARG A 441 -41.03 -9.59 6.84
C ARG A 441 -40.38 -10.92 6.48
N ASN A 442 -41.05 -11.67 5.61
CA ASN A 442 -40.50 -12.84 4.93
C ASN A 442 -40.37 -12.49 3.43
N ILE A 443 -39.31 -12.95 2.77
CA ILE A 443 -39.00 -12.70 1.36
C ILE A 443 -38.62 -14.04 0.72
N PRO A 444 -39.60 -14.76 0.14
CA PRO A 444 -39.34 -15.97 -0.61
C PRO A 444 -38.99 -15.59 -2.06
N GLU A 445 -38.01 -16.28 -2.62
CA GLU A 445 -37.51 -16.04 -3.97
C GLU A 445 -37.04 -17.35 -4.63
N LEU A 446 -37.40 -17.54 -5.88
CA LEU A 446 -36.84 -18.57 -6.76
C LEU A 446 -36.03 -17.88 -7.85
N GLN A 447 -34.81 -18.35 -8.08
CA GLN A 447 -33.94 -17.85 -9.12
C GLN A 447 -33.42 -19.01 -9.97
N THR A 448 -33.41 -18.80 -11.28
CA THR A 448 -32.75 -19.69 -12.24
C THR A 448 -31.78 -18.85 -13.06
N LEU A 449 -30.53 -19.28 -13.14
CA LEU A 449 -29.51 -18.70 -13.98
C LEU A 449 -29.07 -19.75 -14.99
N TRP A 450 -29.24 -19.44 -16.27
CA TRP A 450 -28.79 -20.26 -17.38
C TRP A 450 -27.60 -19.58 -18.06
N ARG A 451 -26.53 -20.34 -18.30
CA ARG A 451 -25.33 -19.92 -19.02
C ARG A 451 -25.00 -20.96 -20.07
N TYR A 452 -24.59 -20.51 -21.26
CA TYR A 452 -24.11 -21.42 -22.29
C TYR A 452 -22.79 -20.92 -22.90
N PRO A 453 -21.64 -21.29 -22.30
CA PRO A 453 -20.33 -20.84 -22.77
C PRO A 453 -19.91 -21.59 -24.04
N LEU A 454 -20.09 -20.96 -25.20
CA LEU A 454 -19.61 -21.46 -26.48
C LEU A 454 -18.18 -20.97 -26.70
N VAL A 455 -17.22 -21.89 -26.59
CA VAL A 455 -15.80 -21.61 -26.83
C VAL A 455 -15.40 -22.23 -28.16
N GLY A 456 -14.72 -21.45 -29.01
CA GLY A 456 -14.21 -21.91 -30.27
C GLY A 456 -12.99 -21.10 -30.71
N ASN A 457 -12.33 -21.58 -31.76
CA ASN A 457 -11.17 -20.92 -32.35
C ASN A 457 -11.55 -20.40 -33.73
N ILE A 458 -11.40 -19.10 -33.98
CA ILE A 458 -11.63 -18.50 -35.32
C ILE A 458 -10.46 -18.87 -36.24
N THR A 459 -9.24 -18.83 -35.68
CA THR A 459 -8.01 -19.31 -36.31
C THR A 459 -7.20 -20.09 -35.29
N LYS A 460 -6.07 -20.69 -35.65
CA LYS A 460 -5.19 -21.41 -34.69
C LYS A 460 -4.71 -20.56 -33.51
N THR A 461 -4.78 -19.22 -33.61
CA THR A 461 -4.27 -18.29 -32.60
C THR A 461 -5.34 -17.37 -32.00
N ILE A 462 -6.53 -17.31 -32.60
CA ILE A 462 -7.63 -16.44 -32.14
C ILE A 462 -8.72 -17.29 -31.50
N ASN A 463 -8.89 -17.13 -30.20
CA ASN A 463 -9.92 -17.76 -29.40
C ASN A 463 -11.14 -16.84 -29.30
N LEU A 464 -12.33 -17.42 -29.38
CA LEU A 464 -13.63 -16.76 -29.28
C LEU A 464 -14.45 -17.44 -28.19
N LEU A 465 -15.00 -16.64 -27.28
CA LEU A 465 -16.03 -17.03 -26.33
C LEU A 465 -17.30 -16.25 -26.65
N ILE A 466 -18.42 -16.96 -26.76
CA ILE A 466 -19.75 -16.38 -26.79
C ILE A 466 -20.57 -17.08 -25.70
N GLU A 467 -21.00 -16.33 -24.70
CA GLU A 467 -21.75 -16.84 -23.56
C GLU A 467 -23.04 -16.02 -23.40
N PRO A 468 -24.16 -16.48 -24.00
CA PRO A 468 -25.48 -16.00 -23.58
C PRO A 468 -25.74 -16.38 -22.13
N VAL A 469 -26.29 -15.43 -21.38
CA VAL A 469 -26.67 -15.58 -19.97
C VAL A 469 -28.09 -15.08 -19.80
N VAL A 470 -28.94 -15.91 -19.19
CA VAL A 470 -30.32 -15.53 -18.85
C VAL A 470 -30.58 -15.85 -17.40
N SER A 471 -31.06 -14.87 -16.64
CA SER A 471 -31.54 -15.05 -15.28
C SER A 471 -33.01 -14.71 -15.19
N PHE A 472 -33.76 -15.65 -14.64
CA PHE A 472 -35.13 -15.44 -14.21
C PHE A 472 -35.19 -15.45 -12.69
N THR A 473 -35.81 -14.43 -12.11
CA THR A 473 -36.07 -14.37 -10.68
C THR A 473 -37.55 -14.15 -10.45
N MET A 474 -38.16 -14.99 -9.62
CA MET A 474 -39.54 -14.90 -9.18
C MET A 474 -39.56 -14.64 -7.68
N GLY A 475 -40.10 -13.49 -7.28
CA GLY A 475 -40.19 -13.10 -5.89
C GLY A 475 -41.53 -12.46 -5.57
N ARG A 476 -41.84 -12.32 -4.28
CA ARG A 476 -43.07 -11.62 -3.87
C ARG A 476 -43.06 -10.16 -4.32
N LYS A 477 -44.25 -9.59 -4.50
CA LYS A 477 -44.43 -8.19 -4.89
C LYS A 477 -44.11 -7.25 -3.73
N LEU A 478 -43.53 -6.07 -4.05
CA LEU A 478 -43.31 -5.00 -3.09
C LEU A 478 -44.65 -4.48 -2.54
N SER A 479 -44.74 -4.35 -1.22
CA SER A 479 -45.89 -3.75 -0.52
C SER A 479 -45.53 -2.38 0.06
N LYS A 480 -46.50 -1.49 0.24
CA LYS A 480 -46.30 -0.21 0.97
C LYS A 480 -45.74 -0.45 2.39
N LYS A 481 -46.03 -1.60 3.00
CA LYS A 481 -45.51 -2.01 4.32
C LYS A 481 -44.00 -2.26 4.32
N ASP A 482 -43.37 -2.52 3.17
CA ASP A 482 -41.93 -2.81 3.08
C ASP A 482 -41.06 -1.55 3.15
N LYS A 483 -41.62 -0.37 2.89
CA LYS A 483 -40.89 0.91 3.00
C LYS A 483 -40.33 1.18 4.40
N LYS A 484 -41.02 0.68 5.45
CA LYS A 484 -40.61 0.89 6.85
C LYS A 484 -39.30 0.20 7.23
N PHE A 485 -38.79 -0.71 6.38
CA PHE A 485 -37.55 -1.44 6.62
C PHE A 485 -36.30 -0.67 6.15
N VAL A 486 -36.47 0.37 5.33
CA VAL A 486 -35.38 1.23 4.83
C VAL A 486 -35.01 2.26 5.90
N ILE A 487 -34.10 1.91 6.82
CA ILE A 487 -33.76 2.77 7.96
C ILE A 487 -32.29 3.18 7.98
N ILE A 488 -31.39 2.22 7.77
CA ILE A 488 -29.94 2.34 7.86
C ILE A 488 -29.35 2.41 6.44
N ASP A 489 -29.64 1.41 5.61
CA ASP A 489 -29.08 1.31 4.27
C ASP A 489 -29.94 2.11 3.27
N PRO A 490 -29.33 2.91 2.38
CA PRO A 490 -30.09 3.67 1.40
C PRO A 490 -30.78 2.76 0.37
N ALA A 491 -32.00 3.10 -0.04
CA ALA A 491 -32.73 2.44 -1.13
C ALA A 491 -32.18 2.80 -2.52
N LYS A 492 -30.87 2.67 -2.70
CA LYS A 492 -30.18 2.94 -3.95
C LYS A 492 -29.60 1.64 -4.51
N TYR A 493 -29.85 1.40 -5.78
CA TYR A 493 -29.15 0.39 -6.55
C TYR A 493 -28.42 1.07 -7.72
N GLU A 494 -27.22 0.58 -8.02
CA GLU A 494 -26.46 0.98 -9.20
C GLU A 494 -26.30 -0.25 -10.08
N LEU A 495 -27.07 -0.34 -11.16
CA LEU A 495 -26.98 -1.45 -12.09
C LEU A 495 -25.68 -1.37 -12.89
N SER A 496 -25.02 -2.51 -13.05
CA SER A 496 -23.82 -2.69 -13.88
C SER A 496 -23.80 -4.08 -14.51
N GLU A 497 -22.84 -4.30 -15.40
CA GLU A 497 -22.51 -5.60 -15.96
C GLU A 497 -22.24 -6.67 -14.89
N LYS A 498 -21.80 -6.25 -13.70
CA LYS A 498 -21.40 -7.15 -12.61
C LYS A 498 -22.56 -7.64 -11.75
N ASN A 499 -23.67 -6.89 -11.69
CA ASN A 499 -24.77 -7.18 -10.77
C ASN A 499 -26.13 -7.41 -11.42
N ILE A 500 -26.22 -7.36 -12.75
CA ILE A 500 -27.48 -7.51 -13.48
C ILE A 500 -28.19 -8.85 -13.22
N PHE A 501 -27.43 -9.90 -12.88
CA PHE A 501 -27.91 -11.25 -12.58
C PHE A 501 -28.04 -11.54 -11.07
N LEU A 502 -27.77 -10.57 -10.18
CA LEU A 502 -27.92 -10.79 -8.74
C LEU A 502 -29.39 -10.79 -8.30
N SER A 503 -29.68 -11.67 -7.34
CA SER A 503 -30.99 -11.70 -6.66
C SER A 503 -31.31 -10.38 -5.97
N ASN A 504 -30.37 -9.79 -5.23
CA ASN A 504 -30.55 -8.47 -4.65
C ASN A 504 -29.51 -7.50 -5.23
N ARG A 505 -29.98 -6.40 -5.85
CA ARG A 505 -29.12 -5.38 -6.47
C ARG A 505 -28.91 -4.14 -5.60
N TYR A 506 -29.62 -4.04 -4.48
CA TYR A 506 -29.43 -2.96 -3.52
C TYR A 506 -28.17 -3.17 -2.69
N SER A 507 -27.56 -2.07 -2.27
CA SER A 507 -26.51 -2.12 -1.25
C SER A 507 -27.10 -2.42 0.13
N GLY A 508 -26.47 -3.31 0.87
CA GLY A 508 -26.95 -3.70 2.19
C GLY A 508 -28.18 -4.60 2.12
N ILE A 509 -28.94 -4.65 3.21
CA ILE A 509 -30.04 -5.63 3.32
C ILE A 509 -31.38 -5.02 3.76
N ASP A 510 -31.42 -3.74 4.15
CA ASP A 510 -32.70 -3.06 4.44
C ASP A 510 -33.62 -3.06 3.21
N CYS A 511 -33.03 -2.90 2.02
CA CYS A 511 -33.72 -2.96 0.74
C CYS A 511 -33.55 -4.33 0.07
N HIS A 512 -34.61 -4.79 -0.58
CA HIS A 512 -34.62 -6.00 -1.41
C HIS A 512 -35.23 -5.69 -2.77
N ASP A 513 -34.74 -6.34 -3.80
CA ASP A 513 -35.23 -6.20 -5.16
C ASP A 513 -36.39 -7.16 -5.43
N PHE A 514 -37.61 -6.70 -5.12
CA PHE A 514 -38.83 -7.48 -5.17
C PHE A 514 -39.39 -7.70 -6.59
N GLY A 515 -40.26 -8.70 -6.71
CA GLY A 515 -41.04 -8.97 -7.92
C GLY A 515 -40.35 -9.93 -8.89
N ASN A 516 -40.95 -10.04 -10.09
CA ASN A 516 -40.45 -10.94 -11.12
C ASN A 516 -39.54 -10.17 -12.07
N ARG A 517 -38.35 -10.72 -12.31
CA ARG A 517 -37.30 -10.11 -13.12
C ARG A 517 -36.81 -11.10 -14.16
N LEU A 518 -36.63 -10.58 -15.37
CA LEU A 518 -35.95 -11.28 -16.46
C LEU A 518 -34.74 -10.42 -16.84
N SER A 519 -33.56 -10.92 -16.53
CA SER A 519 -32.29 -10.32 -16.96
C SER A 519 -31.67 -11.23 -18.00
N TYR A 520 -31.20 -10.68 -19.10
CA TYR A 520 -30.49 -11.44 -20.12
C TYR A 520 -29.32 -10.62 -20.65
N GLY A 521 -28.28 -11.29 -21.10
CA GLY A 521 -27.11 -10.65 -21.63
C GLY A 521 -26.26 -11.59 -22.46
N LEU A 522 -25.28 -10.98 -23.12
CA LEU A 522 -24.30 -11.65 -23.95
C LEU A 522 -22.92 -11.23 -23.46
N ASN A 523 -22.16 -12.21 -22.99
CA ASN A 523 -20.75 -12.06 -22.69
C ASN A 523 -19.96 -12.59 -23.90
N THR A 524 -19.03 -11.81 -24.42
CA THR A 524 -18.24 -12.18 -25.60
C THR A 524 -16.79 -11.78 -25.38
N SER A 525 -15.85 -12.67 -25.71
CA SER A 525 -14.44 -12.32 -25.72
C SER A 525 -13.76 -12.86 -26.97
N ILE A 526 -12.88 -12.04 -27.54
CA ILE A 526 -11.97 -12.42 -28.61
C ILE A 526 -10.57 -12.20 -28.07
N ALA A 527 -9.74 -13.22 -28.09
CA ALA A 527 -8.39 -13.16 -27.56
C ALA A 527 -7.38 -13.75 -28.54
N LYS A 528 -6.22 -13.10 -28.68
CA LYS A 528 -5.06 -13.55 -29.45
C LYS A 528 -3.80 -13.21 -28.66
N GLU A 529 -3.14 -14.23 -28.11
CA GLU A 529 -1.96 -14.07 -27.24
C GLU A 529 -2.25 -13.07 -26.11
N GLU A 530 -1.59 -11.91 -26.07
CA GLU A 530 -1.78 -10.87 -25.08
C GLU A 530 -2.92 -9.88 -25.40
N ASN A 531 -3.42 -9.89 -26.65
CA ASN A 531 -4.47 -8.98 -27.09
C ASN A 531 -5.84 -9.58 -26.78
N TYR A 532 -6.76 -8.77 -26.25
CA TYR A 532 -8.13 -9.22 -26.07
C TYR A 532 -9.14 -8.09 -26.22
N LEU A 533 -10.33 -8.44 -26.69
CA LEU A 533 -11.51 -7.60 -26.72
C LEU A 533 -12.62 -8.35 -25.98
N LYS A 534 -13.13 -7.77 -24.90
CA LYS A 534 -14.29 -8.26 -24.15
C LYS A 534 -15.46 -7.32 -24.35
N LEU A 535 -16.62 -7.89 -24.63
CA LEU A 535 -17.89 -7.20 -24.79
C LEU A 535 -18.92 -7.86 -23.88
N PHE A 536 -19.56 -7.07 -23.04
CA PHE A 536 -20.76 -7.46 -22.32
C PHE A 536 -21.89 -6.51 -22.69
N LEU A 537 -23.04 -7.07 -23.04
CA LEU A 537 -24.29 -6.34 -23.23
C LEU A 537 -25.39 -7.04 -22.44
N GLY A 538 -26.09 -6.32 -21.58
CA GLY A 538 -27.14 -6.88 -20.74
C GLY A 538 -28.35 -5.96 -20.66
N GLN A 539 -29.54 -6.55 -20.61
CA GLN A 539 -30.78 -5.86 -20.34
C GLN A 539 -31.50 -6.53 -19.17
N SER A 540 -32.01 -5.73 -18.25
CA SER A 540 -32.85 -6.20 -17.17
C SER A 540 -34.25 -5.62 -17.34
N ARG A 541 -35.26 -6.50 -17.38
CA ARG A 541 -36.67 -6.14 -17.39
C ARG A 541 -37.28 -6.50 -16.05
N ASN A 542 -37.78 -5.49 -15.34
CA ASN A 542 -38.52 -5.69 -14.11
C ASN A 542 -40.01 -5.52 -14.37
N THR A 543 -40.83 -6.36 -13.74
CA THR A 543 -42.28 -6.28 -13.88
C THR A 543 -42.95 -5.39 -12.84
N ARG A 544 -42.26 -4.90 -11.77
CA ARG A 544 -42.81 -3.97 -10.74
C ARG A 544 -41.78 -3.06 -10.03
N TYR A 545 -42.32 -2.00 -9.41
CA TYR A 545 -41.70 -0.80 -8.80
C TYR A 545 -40.65 -0.98 -7.69
N SER A 546 -39.73 -0.01 -7.62
CA SER A 546 -38.79 0.23 -6.51
C SER A 546 -39.44 1.00 -5.35
N ILE A 547 -38.80 1.00 -4.17
CA ILE A 547 -39.35 1.58 -2.94
C ILE A 547 -39.57 3.09 -3.03
N ASP A 548 -38.73 3.86 -3.74
CA ASP A 548 -38.90 5.33 -3.88
C ASP A 548 -38.38 5.95 -5.19
N LEU A 549 -37.76 5.16 -6.08
CA LEU A 549 -37.27 5.63 -7.37
C LEU A 549 -38.25 5.22 -8.49
N PRO A 550 -38.49 6.05 -9.52
CA PRO A 550 -39.01 5.57 -10.78
C PRO A 550 -37.90 4.72 -11.42
N ALA A 551 -37.81 3.46 -11.00
CA ALA A 551 -37.03 2.47 -11.71
C ALA A 551 -37.67 2.33 -13.08
N ASP A 552 -36.89 2.52 -14.14
CA ASP A 552 -37.37 2.22 -15.47
C ASP A 552 -37.63 0.71 -15.51
N ASP A 553 -38.79 0.28 -16.03
CA ASP A 553 -39.14 -1.14 -16.16
C ASP A 553 -38.07 -1.93 -16.96
N THR A 554 -37.21 -1.21 -17.68
CA THR A 554 -36.12 -1.76 -18.47
C THR A 554 -34.90 -0.84 -18.39
N GLU A 555 -33.77 -1.42 -18.03
CA GLU A 555 -32.46 -0.74 -18.06
C GLU A 555 -31.47 -1.59 -18.86
N ASN A 556 -30.57 -0.91 -19.55
CA ASN A 556 -29.53 -1.51 -20.37
C ASN A 556 -28.16 -1.20 -19.75
N VAL A 557 -27.30 -2.20 -19.64
CA VAL A 557 -25.91 -2.05 -19.18
C VAL A 557 -24.98 -2.73 -20.15
N GLY A 558 -23.76 -2.23 -20.23
CA GLY A 558 -22.75 -2.87 -21.06
C GLY A 558 -21.35 -2.42 -20.70
N GLN A 559 -20.39 -3.24 -21.09
CA GLN A 559 -18.98 -2.96 -20.96
C GLN A 559 -18.25 -3.42 -22.22
N ILE A 560 -17.39 -2.56 -22.74
CA ILE A 560 -16.40 -2.89 -23.77
C ILE A 560 -15.04 -2.71 -23.12
N LEU A 561 -14.17 -3.71 -23.21
CA LEU A 561 -12.81 -3.66 -22.71
C LEU A 561 -11.87 -4.21 -23.78
N GLY A 562 -10.97 -3.37 -24.27
CA GLY A 562 -9.94 -3.74 -25.24
C GLY A 562 -8.56 -3.62 -24.62
N ASN A 563 -7.71 -4.61 -24.85
CA ASN A 563 -6.29 -4.58 -24.55
C ASN A 563 -5.50 -4.93 -25.81
N LEU A 564 -4.49 -4.12 -26.11
CA LEU A 564 -3.55 -4.33 -27.20
C LEU A 564 -2.11 -4.35 -26.67
N SER A 565 -1.47 -5.51 -26.77
CA SER A 565 -0.06 -5.78 -26.44
C SER A 565 0.36 -5.27 -25.06
N ASN A 566 -0.54 -5.24 -24.08
CA ASN A 566 -0.34 -4.63 -22.76
C ASN A 566 0.08 -3.14 -22.77
N ASN A 567 0.11 -2.51 -23.94
CA ASN A 567 0.50 -1.12 -24.15
C ASN A 567 -0.72 -0.20 -24.16
N LEU A 568 -1.89 -0.70 -24.54
CA LEU A 568 -3.12 0.08 -24.56
C LEU A 568 -4.24 -0.75 -23.94
N GLU A 569 -4.83 -0.25 -22.87
CA GLU A 569 -6.06 -0.79 -22.30
C GLU A 569 -7.11 0.32 -22.31
N VAL A 570 -8.27 0.06 -22.93
CA VAL A 570 -9.38 1.02 -22.98
C VAL A 570 -10.66 0.31 -22.59
N PHE A 571 -11.47 0.96 -21.76
CA PHE A 571 -12.79 0.50 -21.41
C PHE A 571 -13.85 1.57 -21.66
N TYR A 572 -15.05 1.10 -21.97
CA TYR A 572 -16.27 1.87 -21.97
C TYR A 572 -17.35 1.09 -21.22
N SER A 573 -17.84 1.64 -20.11
CA SER A 573 -18.97 1.10 -19.35
C SER A 573 -20.14 2.07 -19.41
N PHE A 574 -21.35 1.53 -19.60
CA PHE A 574 -22.55 2.35 -19.65
C PHE A 574 -23.71 1.75 -18.87
N ARG A 575 -24.60 2.63 -18.42
CA ARG A 575 -25.96 2.33 -17.97
C ARG A 575 -26.91 3.29 -18.68
N LYS A 576 -27.91 2.74 -19.37
CA LYS A 576 -28.91 3.50 -20.11
C LYS A 576 -30.32 3.12 -19.68
N ASP A 577 -31.25 4.06 -19.84
CA ASP A 577 -32.67 3.78 -19.65
C ASP A 577 -33.26 2.95 -20.81
N ARG A 578 -34.58 2.72 -20.77
CA ARG A 578 -35.35 2.01 -21.81
C ARG A 578 -35.22 2.62 -23.21
N TYR A 579 -35.02 3.93 -23.30
CA TYR A 579 -34.89 4.68 -24.55
C TYR A 579 -33.42 4.91 -24.94
N PHE A 580 -32.48 4.17 -24.32
CA PHE A 580 -31.04 4.32 -24.50
C PHE A 580 -30.48 5.70 -24.12
N ARG A 581 -31.21 6.50 -23.32
CA ARG A 581 -30.69 7.76 -22.81
C ARG A 581 -29.63 7.47 -21.73
N PRO A 582 -28.56 8.27 -21.68
CA PRO A 582 -27.49 8.06 -20.71
C PRO A 582 -28.01 8.20 -19.27
N ILE A 583 -27.62 7.26 -18.41
CA ILE A 583 -27.67 7.37 -16.94
C ILE A 583 -26.25 7.51 -16.41
N ARG A 584 -25.35 6.60 -16.85
CA ARG A 584 -23.91 6.63 -16.61
C ARG A 584 -23.19 6.28 -17.91
N ASP A 585 -22.20 7.08 -18.26
CA ASP A 585 -21.19 6.73 -19.26
C ASP A 585 -19.82 6.93 -18.64
N GLU A 586 -18.98 5.91 -18.74
CA GLU A 586 -17.61 5.95 -18.25
C GLU A 586 -16.68 5.40 -19.33
N VAL A 587 -15.73 6.22 -19.75
CA VAL A 587 -14.67 5.83 -20.69
C VAL A 587 -13.36 6.03 -19.97
N GLY A 588 -12.46 5.07 -20.03
CA GLY A 588 -11.13 5.25 -19.48
C GLY A 588 -10.14 4.29 -20.08
N GLY A 589 -8.88 4.49 -19.75
CA GLY A 589 -7.83 3.63 -20.26
C GLY A 589 -6.45 4.05 -19.82
N ASN A 590 -5.52 3.15 -20.02
CA ASN A 590 -4.09 3.40 -19.92
C ASN A 590 -3.44 3.20 -21.29
N PHE A 591 -2.39 3.97 -21.54
CA PHE A 591 -1.56 3.87 -22.72
C PHE A 591 -0.11 3.99 -22.29
N ASN A 592 0.65 2.91 -22.41
CA ASN A 592 2.07 2.82 -22.12
C ASN A 592 2.77 2.47 -23.42
N TYR A 593 3.54 3.40 -23.98
CA TYR A 593 4.31 3.18 -25.19
C TYR A 593 5.64 3.90 -25.10
N ASP A 594 6.73 3.12 -25.14
CA ASP A 594 8.11 3.61 -25.06
C ASP A 594 8.30 4.56 -23.85
N LYS A 595 8.39 5.86 -24.12
CA LYS A 595 8.65 6.92 -23.12
C LYS A 595 7.38 7.55 -22.55
N ILE A 596 6.19 7.19 -23.02
CA ILE A 596 4.93 7.83 -22.63
C ILE A 596 4.05 6.84 -21.88
N ASN A 597 3.66 7.23 -20.67
CA ASN A 597 2.63 6.57 -19.87
C ASN A 597 1.47 7.55 -19.66
N PHE A 598 0.29 7.23 -20.17
CA PHE A 598 -0.91 8.03 -20.05
C PHE A 598 -2.02 7.21 -19.38
N LEU A 599 -2.71 7.84 -18.43
CA LEU A 599 -3.91 7.33 -17.80
C LEU A 599 -5.01 8.38 -17.96
N GLY A 600 -6.12 8.00 -18.58
CA GLY A 600 -7.24 8.90 -18.83
C GLY A 600 -8.56 8.27 -18.39
N SER A 601 -9.45 9.06 -17.83
CA SER A 601 -10.84 8.67 -17.63
C SER A 601 -11.80 9.85 -17.76
N PHE A 602 -12.99 9.55 -18.26
CA PHE A 602 -14.09 10.47 -18.41
C PHE A 602 -15.34 9.79 -17.85
N ILE A 603 -16.04 10.48 -16.94
CA ILE A 603 -17.31 10.01 -16.39
C ILE A 603 -18.39 11.05 -16.62
N GLN A 604 -19.54 10.59 -17.08
CA GLN A 604 -20.76 11.35 -17.22
C GLN A 604 -21.90 10.70 -16.45
N LEU A 605 -22.49 11.47 -15.53
CA LEU A 605 -23.69 11.10 -14.79
C LEU A 605 -24.81 12.08 -15.13
N THR A 606 -26.00 11.58 -15.44
CA THR A 606 -27.16 12.37 -15.85
C THR A 606 -28.36 12.05 -14.98
N ASN A 607 -29.26 13.04 -14.81
CA ASN A 607 -30.45 12.90 -13.97
C ASN A 607 -30.11 12.45 -12.55
N LEU A 608 -29.12 13.12 -11.93
CA LEU A 608 -28.67 12.83 -10.57
C LEU A 608 -29.81 12.82 -9.55
N ASN A 609 -30.81 13.69 -9.70
CA ASN A 609 -31.98 13.73 -8.83
C ASN A 609 -32.96 12.54 -9.04
N LYS A 610 -32.89 11.82 -10.17
CA LYS A 610 -33.68 10.61 -10.41
C LYS A 610 -32.93 9.36 -9.97
N TYR A 611 -31.64 9.25 -10.26
CA TYR A 611 -30.90 7.98 -10.10
C TYR A 611 -29.88 7.98 -8.94
N TYR A 612 -29.51 9.14 -8.41
CA TYR A 612 -28.39 9.26 -7.45
C TYR A 612 -28.73 10.00 -6.16
N SER A 613 -29.77 10.83 -6.10
CA SER A 613 -30.16 11.58 -4.90
C SER A 613 -30.88 10.70 -3.89
N VAL A 614 -30.57 10.92 -2.62
CA VAL A 614 -31.30 10.39 -1.46
C VAL A 614 -32.08 11.55 -0.84
N GLU A 615 -33.16 11.28 -0.10
CA GLU A 615 -34.17 12.22 0.45
C GLU A 615 -33.64 13.51 1.14
N SER A 616 -32.33 13.65 1.39
CA SER A 616 -31.69 14.81 2.01
C SER A 616 -30.68 15.58 1.15
N ILE A 617 -30.39 15.16 -0.10
CA ILE A 617 -29.38 15.79 -0.97
C ILE A 617 -29.98 16.10 -2.34
N LYS A 618 -30.49 17.32 -2.52
CA LYS A 618 -30.76 17.88 -3.85
C LYS A 618 -29.44 18.36 -4.45
N VAL A 619 -28.99 17.73 -5.52
CA VAL A 619 -27.78 18.17 -6.22
C VAL A 619 -28.12 19.42 -7.02
N SER A 620 -27.36 20.50 -6.83
CA SER A 620 -27.61 21.78 -7.51
C SER A 620 -27.45 21.70 -9.03
N ASN A 621 -26.61 20.78 -9.50
CA ASN A 621 -26.47 20.46 -10.92
C ASN A 621 -26.96 19.03 -11.16
N ASN A 622 -27.96 18.84 -12.02
CA ASN A 622 -28.55 17.53 -12.29
C ASN A 622 -27.70 16.65 -13.25
N ARG A 623 -26.47 17.07 -13.53
CA ARG A 623 -25.49 16.39 -14.38
C ARG A 623 -24.08 16.62 -13.86
N VAL A 624 -23.25 15.58 -13.91
CA VAL A 624 -21.81 15.64 -13.68
C VAL A 624 -21.08 15.11 -14.91
N ARG A 625 -20.06 15.84 -15.36
CA ARG A 625 -19.12 15.43 -16.41
C ARG A 625 -17.71 15.74 -15.91
N GLN A 626 -16.89 14.74 -15.71
CA GLN A 626 -15.52 14.95 -15.23
C GLN A 626 -14.53 14.19 -16.09
N PHE A 627 -13.43 14.87 -16.42
CA PHE A 627 -12.27 14.27 -17.06
C PHE A 627 -11.12 14.25 -16.06
N TYR A 628 -10.42 13.12 -16.01
CA TYR A 628 -9.15 12.97 -15.32
C TYR A 628 -8.12 12.47 -16.33
N GLY A 629 -6.94 13.09 -16.32
CA GLY A 629 -5.82 12.68 -17.14
C GLY A 629 -4.53 12.79 -16.35
N ASP A 630 -3.66 11.81 -16.46
CA ASP A 630 -2.29 11.79 -15.92
C ASP A 630 -1.36 11.28 -17.02
N ILE A 631 -0.43 12.12 -17.46
CA ILE A 631 0.59 11.78 -18.44
C ILE A 631 1.94 11.84 -17.76
N ASN A 632 2.78 10.84 -17.97
CA ASN A 632 4.18 10.83 -17.58
C ASN A 632 5.00 10.56 -18.84
N TYR A 633 5.96 11.44 -19.11
CA TYR A 633 6.83 11.39 -20.26
C TYR A 633 8.28 11.32 -19.82
N GLN A 634 9.00 10.30 -20.27
CA GLN A 634 10.43 10.16 -20.09
C GLN A 634 11.14 11.04 -21.13
N LEU A 635 11.42 12.29 -20.73
CA LEU A 635 12.08 13.30 -21.57
C LEU A 635 13.51 12.88 -21.96
N ALA A 636 14.22 12.22 -21.04
CA ALA A 636 15.54 11.64 -21.23
C ALA A 636 15.66 10.39 -20.35
N GLU A 637 16.68 9.57 -20.52
CA GLU A 637 16.89 8.33 -19.75
C GLU A 637 16.70 8.55 -18.24
N ASN A 638 17.20 9.67 -17.72
CA ASN A 638 17.18 10.02 -16.30
C ASN A 638 16.09 11.03 -15.90
N TRP A 639 15.27 11.51 -16.82
CA TRP A 639 14.28 12.56 -16.55
C TRP A 639 12.88 12.13 -16.94
N THR A 640 11.95 12.19 -16.00
CA THR A 640 10.52 11.98 -16.22
C THR A 640 9.73 13.21 -15.81
N ILE A 641 8.87 13.71 -16.70
CA ILE A 641 7.95 14.80 -16.42
C ILE A 641 6.53 14.23 -16.38
N GLY A 642 5.80 14.52 -15.31
CA GLY A 642 4.42 14.12 -15.11
C GLY A 642 3.49 15.31 -15.06
N PHE A 643 2.35 15.24 -15.74
CA PHE A 643 1.25 16.19 -15.64
C PHE A 643 -0.06 15.46 -15.38
N GLY A 644 -0.75 15.84 -14.31
CA GLY A 644 -2.06 15.30 -13.95
C GLY A 644 -3.08 16.42 -13.77
N ALA A 645 -4.30 16.22 -14.26
CA ALA A 645 -5.39 17.17 -14.08
C ALA A 645 -6.73 16.47 -13.90
N ARG A 646 -7.60 17.07 -13.07
CA ARG A 646 -9.03 16.72 -13.00
C ARG A 646 -9.85 17.94 -13.33
N ILE A 647 -10.75 17.84 -14.31
CA ILE A 647 -11.53 18.95 -14.86
C ILE A 647 -13.01 18.59 -14.78
N ASP A 648 -13.82 19.53 -14.27
CA ASP A 648 -15.27 19.47 -14.31
C ASP A 648 -15.81 20.17 -15.56
N LEU A 649 -16.45 19.40 -16.42
CA LEU A 649 -17.06 19.78 -17.70
C LEU A 649 -18.60 19.85 -17.59
N SER A 650 -19.14 19.89 -16.38
CA SER A 650 -20.59 19.88 -16.17
C SER A 650 -21.26 21.19 -16.60
N ARG A 651 -20.54 22.31 -16.52
CA ARG A 651 -20.97 23.67 -16.89
C ARG A 651 -20.41 24.08 -18.25
N ARG A 652 -20.90 25.20 -18.83
CA ARG A 652 -20.40 25.72 -20.12
C ARG A 652 -18.90 26.04 -20.09
N SER A 653 -18.40 26.58 -18.99
CA SER A 653 -16.97 26.82 -18.78
C SER A 653 -16.35 25.64 -18.01
N PRO A 654 -15.25 25.03 -18.51
CA PRO A 654 -14.55 23.98 -17.80
C PRO A 654 -13.95 24.52 -16.50
N ASN A 655 -14.10 23.78 -15.39
CA ASN A 655 -13.55 24.15 -14.09
C ASN A 655 -12.47 23.16 -13.68
N LEU A 656 -11.22 23.63 -13.54
CA LEU A 656 -10.11 22.81 -13.09
C LEU A 656 -10.26 22.51 -11.58
N LEU A 657 -10.38 21.22 -11.23
CA LEU A 657 -10.56 20.79 -9.84
C LEU A 657 -9.20 20.55 -9.16
N THR A 658 -8.33 19.77 -9.82
CA THR A 658 -6.98 19.49 -9.31
C THR A 658 -5.97 19.52 -10.44
N ARG A 659 -4.72 19.87 -10.10
CA ARG A 659 -3.57 19.85 -11.01
C ARG A 659 -2.34 19.36 -10.28
N THR A 660 -1.57 18.52 -10.95
CA THR A 660 -0.32 17.97 -10.47
C THR A 660 0.73 18.14 -11.56
N ILE A 661 1.87 18.73 -11.22
CA ILE A 661 3.06 18.76 -12.07
C ILE A 661 4.16 18.03 -11.29
N ARG A 662 4.81 17.06 -11.91
CA ARG A 662 5.87 16.26 -11.32
C ARG A 662 7.09 16.30 -12.23
N MET A 663 8.27 16.39 -11.66
CA MET A 663 9.52 16.20 -12.36
C MET A 663 10.38 15.29 -11.51
N THR A 664 10.81 14.18 -12.09
CA THR A 664 11.64 13.17 -11.43
C THR A 664 12.95 13.08 -12.20
N TYR A 665 14.06 13.32 -11.49
CA TYR A 665 15.39 12.96 -11.94
C TYR A 665 15.80 11.67 -11.24
N ALA A 666 16.15 10.63 -11.99
CA ALA A 666 16.63 9.37 -11.45
C ALA A 666 17.86 8.95 -12.23
N LYS A 667 19.02 8.89 -11.57
CA LYS A 667 20.28 8.45 -12.17
C LYS A 667 21.12 7.71 -11.13
N ASP A 668 21.61 6.55 -11.50
CA ASP A 668 22.54 5.68 -10.75
C ASP A 668 22.13 5.48 -9.27
N CYS A 669 22.59 6.38 -8.41
CA CYS A 669 22.50 6.37 -6.95
C CYS A 669 21.57 7.45 -6.38
N VAL A 670 20.91 8.28 -7.19
CA VAL A 670 20.09 9.43 -6.76
C VAL A 670 18.73 9.45 -7.45
N ARG A 671 17.68 9.72 -6.68
CA ARG A 671 16.34 10.01 -7.17
C ARG A 671 15.78 11.28 -6.52
N ILE A 672 15.55 12.33 -7.32
CA ILE A 672 14.97 13.59 -6.87
C ILE A 672 13.61 13.76 -7.53
N THR A 673 12.57 13.95 -6.73
CA THR A 673 11.21 14.22 -7.23
C THR A 673 10.73 15.58 -6.72
N ALA A 674 10.49 16.50 -7.65
CA ALA A 674 9.81 17.75 -7.38
C ALA A 674 8.35 17.64 -7.83
N LYS A 675 7.40 17.94 -6.95
CA LYS A 675 5.97 17.90 -7.23
C LYS A 675 5.30 19.20 -6.83
N ILE A 676 4.52 19.78 -7.74
CA ILE A 676 3.62 20.89 -7.46
C ILE A 676 2.20 20.36 -7.52
N TYR A 677 1.48 20.48 -6.42
CA TYR A 677 0.07 20.09 -6.32
C TYR A 677 -0.83 21.29 -6.10
N SER A 678 -1.90 21.39 -6.87
CA SER A 678 -2.95 22.39 -6.72
C SER A 678 -4.30 21.68 -6.54
N ASP A 679 -5.04 22.06 -5.50
CA ASP A 679 -6.44 21.66 -5.26
C ASP A 679 -7.30 22.93 -5.20
N TYR A 680 -8.20 23.09 -6.17
CA TYR A 680 -9.09 24.25 -6.25
C TYR A 680 -10.44 24.01 -5.55
N LEU A 681 -10.64 22.83 -4.97
CA LEU A 681 -11.85 22.47 -4.23
C LEU A 681 -11.83 23.09 -2.83
N ALA A 682 -12.64 24.12 -2.61
CA ALA A 682 -12.90 24.69 -1.30
C ALA A 682 -14.29 24.29 -0.77
N ASP A 683 -14.39 24.24 0.56
CA ASP A 683 -15.65 24.09 1.26
C ASP A 683 -15.56 24.84 2.59
N GLY A 684 -16.00 26.10 2.57
CA GLY A 684 -15.95 26.99 3.74
C GLY A 684 -16.77 26.48 4.92
N SER A 685 -17.83 25.71 4.69
CA SER A 685 -18.65 25.13 5.78
C SER A 685 -17.90 24.11 6.64
N ARG A 686 -16.83 23.53 6.08
CA ARG A 686 -15.92 22.61 6.78
C ARG A 686 -14.59 23.24 7.14
N GLY A 687 -14.29 24.45 6.67
CA GLY A 687 -12.98 25.07 6.78
C GLY A 687 -11.94 24.55 5.78
N ILE A 688 -12.39 23.93 4.68
CA ILE A 688 -11.52 23.39 3.62
C ILE A 688 -11.11 24.52 2.67
N LYS A 689 -9.80 24.63 2.43
CA LYS A 689 -9.21 25.72 1.63
C LYS A 689 -8.89 25.29 0.21
N LYS A 690 -8.78 26.28 -0.67
CA LYS A 690 -8.06 26.11 -1.94
C LYS A 690 -6.56 26.06 -1.66
N THR A 691 -5.88 25.12 -2.30
CA THR A 691 -4.43 25.01 -2.33
C THR A 691 -3.97 25.39 -3.73
N THR A 692 -3.55 26.64 -3.91
CA THR A 692 -3.13 27.15 -5.24
C THR A 692 -1.82 26.52 -5.71
N SER A 693 -0.88 26.28 -4.79
CA SER A 693 0.37 25.57 -5.04
C SER A 693 0.93 25.03 -3.73
N SER A 694 1.16 23.73 -3.69
CA SER A 694 1.86 23.01 -2.62
C SER A 694 3.06 22.27 -3.22
N PRO A 695 4.27 22.87 -3.18
CA PRO A 695 5.48 22.20 -3.60
C PRO A 695 5.90 21.16 -2.55
N THR A 696 6.33 20.01 -3.05
CA THR A 696 6.94 18.91 -2.30
C THR A 696 8.21 18.52 -3.03
N ILE A 697 9.30 18.37 -2.27
CA ILE A 697 10.58 17.86 -2.79
C ILE A 697 10.92 16.62 -1.99
N SER A 698 11.24 15.54 -2.70
CA SER A 698 11.67 14.28 -2.11
C SER A 698 13.00 13.89 -2.74
N ILE A 699 13.99 13.60 -1.91
CA ILE A 699 15.32 13.15 -2.33
C ILE A 699 15.51 11.75 -1.76
N GLY A 700 15.78 10.78 -2.62
CA GLY A 700 16.19 9.43 -2.26
C GLY A 700 17.62 9.20 -2.70
N LEU A 701 18.46 8.74 -1.78
CA LEU A 701 19.85 8.38 -2.03
C LEU A 701 19.98 6.86 -1.86
N LYS A 702 20.56 6.17 -2.85
CA LYS A 702 20.85 4.73 -2.78
C LYS A 702 21.73 4.46 -1.55
N VAL A 703 21.47 3.38 -0.80
CA VAL A 703 22.22 2.99 0.43
C VAL A 703 22.03 3.91 1.66
N LEU A 704 21.65 5.18 1.49
CA LEU A 704 21.40 6.13 2.60
C LEU A 704 19.91 6.26 3.01
N ASN A 705 19.02 5.47 2.40
CA ASN A 705 17.66 5.31 2.93
C ASN A 705 17.72 4.47 4.22
N MET A 706 17.98 5.11 5.35
CA MET A 706 17.73 4.55 6.69
C MET A 706 16.24 4.45 6.97
#